data_AF-A0A1G0QZM3-F1
#
_entry.id   AF-A0A1G0QZM3-F1
#
_cell.length_a   1.000
_cell.length_b   1.000
_cell.length_c   1.000
_cell.angle_alpha   90.00
_cell.angle_beta   90.00
_cell.angle_gamma   90.00
#
_symmetry.space_group_name_H-M   'P 1'
#
loop_
_entity.id
_entity.type
_entity.pdbx_description
1 polymer ?
#
loop_
_entity_poly.entity_id
_entity_poly.type
_entity_poly.pdbx_seq_one_letter_code
_entity_poly.pdbx_strand_id
1 'polypeptide(L)'
;MFKNFLIIFENSHLMKAFIFLSLLLAFPFYANCQVTKVSINYKDNLSEVPLIEFHGTLYFSFSGFVETLSIPHIIKKDGSVMEATFNKVKMSVASGDPYVVINNRADNISKTFQLPVSPISLENEIYLPLKYSLDVISLAFGKEVYLKDSLKMIISEIDIEEKETISQNTSGESETNITGILIYEKSGGLALRFSLDRKASSYKTYYHNKDFTIVLNNTKLKSDSLIEIKTDLVNYVKSDTINNKVEITLRINFKYNFSDMSEVPGTNDLIVRVNVQPDPSDWFTMESENFVVIYHEAHSALIPYIIKSAENSLKVLMSLFDYKPSEKIIINTYDISDYGFGAATTTPQNYIRLEIEPLEPGYENIPYNERLQWIISHELVHIVVNDQASEIEDISRKIFQKVTPEQIQPISVFYSLLTNISRYTPRWHQEAIAVFLETWMSGGFGRILGNFDEMYFRTMVLDKKKFPSDVELEAKSTHNSFLIEILFYLYGARFAAYLSIKYDSQRLLDWFKISSKDFYRSFKDKFENVFKTDFDKAWNDFIEYEKQFQGKNIEKLSSSGTTDIKRLRYQPFGWVTAPHYDPLTESVIFGYHQPHHLSSIQKFDLRSNQSNIIGTLPTPSQYEVASTAFDYGKGLFFYTTNNNQLYRDVWVLDVKSEETKIIFLDSRIGHLTVSPKTHELWGVKHSGGKAAIIYSPYPYNILEQVKEFSVGDEIQQLAVSPSGEYLAATLLKSNGVQSIILINCDSLKTENAFSFEYVTSVGSPENPSWSMDERYLFWNAYTNGVSNIYKLNLESGYLGDNKPVAISNTLRGLFKPIDIGSGRLFAFEFTSDGLIPVMIQDKPAGNLSAIQYLGQEVLKKNSQVYNWFVASPSETNLLNTKNDEKVYNGFENLKIQTLIPIISGFQKQKMLGIFTHIADPLFNHDITIEMGYSPFNENPSGPKFHFKGKYEYKKQYILGLDHNAPDFYDLFNSRKRGIIGTKIRFGNIHYWIYDNPLKVKQESEISYYRDIIFINDNIVRVSEPDFAIAQTTLNSTDLRRTIGSSGFEYGNEFDVTLMVFATELQKIEYAGQLYAEWGHFTTFLSDHNVFHLRLAGGYHKKNDQMLQARFFFGGFGNRALENVDVKQYRKVFRFPGIPIYSLDSEGFVKLLLEDNFPPIRFGNASIGQHFLNHIDFSVYSQALYTKSQLGEKWIDVGAQLNLIFKHWFNLESTLSAGIANAWSEKESSWEWFVSYKLLKN
;
A
#
# COMPACT_ATOMS: atom_id res chain seq x y z
N MET A 1 -41.99 -48.65 -36.53
CA MET A 1 -42.80 -49.22 -35.43
C MET A 1 -43.07 -48.08 -34.47
N PHE A 2 -44.16 -47.32 -34.57
CA PHE A 2 -45.56 -47.77 -34.48
C PHE A 2 -45.80 -48.63 -33.24
N LYS A 3 -46.85 -48.22 -32.50
CA LYS A 3 -47.65 -49.01 -31.57
C LYS A 3 -47.08 -49.27 -30.17
N ASN A 4 -47.73 -48.54 -29.27
CA ASN A 4 -48.43 -49.06 -28.10
C ASN A 4 -47.60 -49.22 -26.82
N PHE A 5 -47.86 -48.37 -25.83
CA PHE A 5 -49.05 -48.39 -24.94
C PHE A 5 -49.06 -49.62 -24.03
N LEU A 6 -48.90 -49.38 -22.73
CA LEU A 6 -49.95 -49.62 -21.73
C LEU A 6 -49.64 -48.73 -20.50
N ILE A 7 -50.36 -47.60 -20.30
CA ILE A 7 -51.70 -47.41 -19.66
C ILE A 7 -51.55 -47.11 -18.15
N ILE A 8 -51.61 -45.83 -17.73
CA ILE A 8 -52.76 -45.01 -17.24
C ILE A 8 -53.31 -45.54 -15.88
N PHE A 9 -53.25 -44.79 -14.76
CA PHE A 9 -54.29 -43.89 -14.19
C PHE A 9 -53.80 -43.51 -12.76
N GLU A 10 -54.11 -42.42 -12.06
CA GLU A 10 -54.98 -41.25 -12.18
C GLU A 10 -54.69 -40.41 -10.92
N ASN A 11 -54.42 -39.11 -11.02
CA ASN A 11 -55.15 -38.12 -10.20
C ASN A 11 -54.65 -36.69 -10.39
N SER A 12 -55.64 -35.86 -10.70
CA SER A 12 -55.61 -34.44 -10.91
C SER A 12 -55.56 -33.67 -9.60
N HIS A 13 -54.44 -33.05 -9.26
CA HIS A 13 -54.41 -31.87 -8.38
C HIS A 13 -53.31 -30.87 -8.71
N LEU A 14 -52.23 -31.28 -9.39
CA LEU A 14 -51.12 -30.37 -9.74
C LEU A 14 -51.45 -29.34 -10.83
N MET A 15 -52.34 -29.66 -11.78
CA MET A 15 -52.63 -28.77 -12.91
C MET A 15 -53.55 -27.60 -12.56
N LYS A 16 -54.31 -27.70 -11.45
CA LYS A 16 -55.10 -26.57 -10.93
C LYS A 16 -54.27 -25.63 -10.03
N ALA A 17 -53.21 -26.12 -9.37
CA ALA A 17 -52.26 -25.27 -8.68
C ALA A 17 -51.38 -24.47 -9.66
N PHE A 18 -50.99 -25.06 -10.79
CA PHE A 18 -50.17 -24.38 -11.80
C PHE A 18 -50.94 -23.31 -12.60
N ILE A 19 -52.25 -23.50 -12.81
CA ILE A 19 -53.10 -22.51 -13.51
C ILE A 19 -53.53 -21.36 -12.58
N PHE A 20 -53.65 -21.60 -11.27
CA PHE A 20 -53.89 -20.51 -10.30
C PHE A 20 -52.61 -19.71 -10.00
N LEU A 21 -51.42 -20.32 -10.10
CA LEU A 21 -50.14 -19.64 -9.93
C LEU A 21 -49.69 -18.85 -11.19
N SER A 22 -50.12 -19.28 -12.39
CA SER A 22 -49.84 -18.56 -13.64
C SER A 22 -50.82 -17.40 -13.92
N LEU A 23 -52.00 -17.38 -13.28
CA LEU A 23 -52.91 -16.23 -13.28
C LEU A 23 -52.60 -15.18 -12.20
N LEU A 24 -51.68 -15.48 -11.26
CA LEU A 24 -51.11 -14.53 -10.29
C LEU A 24 -49.78 -13.90 -10.78
N LEU A 25 -49.22 -14.39 -11.90
CA LEU A 25 -47.98 -13.88 -12.52
C LEU A 25 -48.21 -13.11 -13.82
N ALA A 26 -49.46 -12.79 -14.15
CA ALA A 26 -49.85 -11.98 -15.30
C ALA A 26 -50.68 -10.74 -14.90
N PHE A 27 -50.45 -10.20 -13.70
CA PHE A 27 -50.65 -8.78 -13.49
C PHE A 27 -49.41 -8.08 -14.02
N PRO A 28 -49.51 -7.13 -14.96
CA PRO A 28 -48.47 -6.13 -15.06
C PRO A 28 -48.49 -5.45 -13.68
N PHE A 29 -47.39 -5.57 -12.95
CA PHE A 29 -47.00 -4.47 -12.10
C PHE A 29 -46.81 -3.29 -13.08
N TYR A 30 -47.92 -2.59 -13.38
CA TYR A 30 -47.90 -1.16 -13.22
C TYR A 30 -47.49 -0.96 -11.74
N ALA A 31 -46.20 -1.02 -11.48
CA ALA A 31 -45.66 -0.03 -10.60
C ALA A 31 -46.17 1.27 -11.21
N ASN A 32 -47.19 1.86 -10.56
CA ASN A 32 -47.16 3.30 -10.43
C ASN A 32 -45.74 3.56 -9.96
N CYS A 33 -44.87 3.92 -10.90
CA CYS A 33 -43.71 4.70 -10.58
C CYS A 33 -44.35 5.86 -9.79
N GLN A 34 -44.24 5.84 -8.46
CA GLN A 34 -44.35 7.09 -7.74
C GLN A 34 -43.24 7.88 -8.41
N VAL A 35 -43.64 8.74 -9.35
CA VAL A 35 -42.77 9.77 -9.91
C VAL A 35 -42.46 10.57 -8.67
N THR A 36 -41.37 10.20 -8.01
CA THR A 36 -40.78 11.00 -6.97
C THR A 36 -40.45 12.28 -7.73
N LYS A 37 -40.86 13.43 -7.22
CA LYS A 37 -40.59 14.68 -7.89
C LYS A 37 -39.66 15.48 -7.00
N VAL A 38 -38.70 16.14 -7.61
CA VAL A 38 -37.99 17.21 -6.94
C VAL A 38 -38.84 18.47 -7.07
N SER A 39 -39.14 19.10 -5.94
CA SER A 39 -39.78 20.40 -5.94
C SER A 39 -38.72 21.48 -6.18
N ILE A 40 -38.94 22.33 -7.18
CA ILE A 40 -38.09 23.47 -7.51
C ILE A 40 -38.80 24.72 -7.00
N ASN A 41 -38.15 25.48 -6.14
CA ASN A 41 -38.59 26.80 -5.74
C ASN A 41 -37.73 27.88 -6.40
N TYR A 42 -38.34 28.74 -7.22
CA TYR A 42 -37.71 29.89 -7.83
C TYR A 42 -38.69 31.05 -7.94
N LYS A 43 -38.34 32.22 -7.40
CA LYS A 43 -39.20 33.43 -7.37
C LYS A 43 -40.60 33.19 -6.77
N ASP A 44 -40.63 32.53 -5.62
CA ASP A 44 -41.87 32.09 -4.93
C ASP A 44 -42.81 31.18 -5.75
N ASN A 45 -42.36 30.67 -6.90
CA ASN A 45 -43.08 29.66 -7.67
C ASN A 45 -42.54 28.27 -7.35
N LEU A 46 -43.42 27.42 -6.82
CA LEU A 46 -43.15 26.00 -6.60
C LEU A 46 -43.54 25.21 -7.85
N SER A 47 -42.57 24.56 -8.46
CA SER A 47 -42.78 23.65 -9.58
C SER A 47 -42.24 22.27 -9.25
N GLU A 48 -42.67 21.23 -9.95
CA GLU A 48 -42.23 19.87 -9.68
C GLU A 48 -41.70 19.23 -10.95
N VAL A 49 -40.55 18.57 -10.84
CA VAL A 49 -39.89 17.92 -11.97
C VAL A 49 -39.66 16.44 -11.66
N PRO A 50 -39.89 15.53 -12.63
CA PRO A 50 -39.70 14.10 -12.42
C PRO A 50 -38.32 13.75 -11.90
N LEU A 51 -38.27 12.77 -11.00
CA LEU A 51 -37.06 12.23 -10.42
C LEU A 51 -37.09 10.70 -10.55
N ILE A 52 -35.95 10.13 -10.93
CA ILE A 52 -35.74 8.69 -11.07
C ILE A 52 -34.54 8.28 -10.23
N GLU A 53 -34.60 7.08 -9.65
CA GLU A 53 -33.46 6.49 -8.95
C GLU A 53 -32.76 5.50 -9.89
N PHE A 54 -31.48 5.72 -10.15
CA PHE A 54 -30.65 4.87 -11.00
C PHE A 54 -29.35 4.54 -10.26
N HIS A 55 -29.12 3.24 -9.98
CA HIS A 55 -27.99 2.73 -9.19
C HIS A 55 -27.80 3.44 -7.82
N GLY A 56 -28.89 3.71 -7.09
CA GLY A 56 -28.85 4.36 -5.78
C GLY A 56 -28.55 5.87 -5.82
N THR A 57 -28.44 6.47 -7.01
CA THR A 57 -28.32 7.91 -7.21
C THR A 57 -29.63 8.46 -7.75
N LEU A 58 -30.09 9.58 -7.21
CA LEU A 58 -31.28 10.28 -7.68
C LEU A 58 -30.93 11.17 -8.87
N TYR A 59 -31.72 11.09 -9.93
CA TYR A 59 -31.61 11.91 -11.13
C TYR A 59 -32.90 12.68 -11.36
N PHE A 60 -32.82 13.97 -11.67
CA PHE A 60 -33.99 14.78 -12.01
C PHE A 60 -34.03 15.04 -13.53
N SER A 61 -35.23 15.20 -14.10
CA SER A 61 -35.40 15.53 -15.51
C SER A 61 -34.84 16.93 -15.78
N PHE A 62 -33.68 17.02 -16.43
CA PHE A 62 -33.10 18.30 -16.83
C PHE A 62 -33.93 18.93 -17.94
N SER A 63 -34.51 18.11 -18.82
CA SER A 63 -35.53 18.53 -19.79
C SER A 63 -36.71 19.23 -19.10
N GLY A 64 -37.32 18.58 -18.12
CA GLY A 64 -38.42 19.17 -17.36
C GLY A 64 -37.99 20.40 -16.54
N PHE A 65 -36.76 20.43 -16.03
CA PHE A 65 -36.20 21.58 -15.31
C PHE A 65 -36.11 22.82 -16.20
N VAL A 66 -35.53 22.70 -17.39
CA VAL A 66 -35.38 23.85 -18.29
C VAL A 66 -36.73 24.30 -18.87
N GLU A 67 -37.66 23.38 -19.12
CA GLU A 67 -39.01 23.70 -19.60
C GLU A 67 -39.81 24.46 -18.55
N THR A 68 -39.81 23.95 -17.32
CA THR A 68 -40.49 24.57 -16.17
C THR A 68 -40.00 26.00 -15.91
N LEU A 69 -38.69 26.22 -16.07
CA LEU A 69 -38.06 27.53 -15.87
C LEU A 69 -37.99 28.39 -17.14
N SER A 70 -38.64 27.95 -18.24
CA SER A 70 -38.69 28.65 -19.52
C SER A 70 -37.31 29.00 -20.11
N ILE A 71 -36.33 28.10 -19.93
CA ILE A 71 -34.98 28.24 -20.48
C ILE A 71 -34.96 27.70 -21.92
N PRO A 72 -34.52 28.50 -22.93
CA PRO A 72 -34.44 28.05 -24.31
C PRO A 72 -33.50 26.86 -24.47
N HIS A 73 -33.93 25.78 -25.12
CA HIS A 73 -33.11 24.59 -25.31
C HIS A 73 -33.36 23.88 -26.64
N ILE A 74 -32.42 23.03 -27.05
CA ILE A 74 -32.50 22.19 -28.26
C ILE A 74 -32.04 20.78 -27.89
N ILE A 75 -32.82 19.76 -28.28
CA ILE A 75 -32.46 18.36 -28.18
C ILE A 75 -31.99 17.86 -29.56
N LYS A 76 -30.83 17.21 -29.61
CA LYS A 76 -30.17 16.71 -30.85
C LYS A 76 -29.92 15.20 -30.73
N LYS A 77 -29.71 14.54 -31.86
CA LYS A 77 -29.36 13.09 -31.96
C LYS A 77 -30.34 12.19 -31.20
N ASP A 78 -31.61 12.19 -31.59
CA ASP A 78 -32.64 11.28 -31.07
C ASP A 78 -32.84 11.30 -29.54
N GLY A 79 -32.66 12.45 -28.88
CA GLY A 79 -32.84 12.58 -27.43
C GLY A 79 -31.54 12.51 -26.61
N SER A 80 -30.42 12.13 -27.22
CA SER A 80 -29.17 11.84 -26.49
C SER A 80 -28.32 13.05 -26.13
N VAL A 81 -28.52 14.21 -26.76
CA VAL A 81 -27.76 15.45 -26.46
C VAL A 81 -28.71 16.61 -26.31
N MET A 82 -28.52 17.41 -25.26
CA MET A 82 -29.32 18.59 -24.97
C MET A 82 -28.44 19.82 -24.80
N GLU A 83 -28.86 20.92 -25.41
CA GLU A 83 -28.22 22.22 -25.28
C GLU A 83 -29.21 23.22 -24.69
N ALA A 84 -28.99 23.66 -23.45
CA ALA A 84 -29.78 24.69 -22.78
C ALA A 84 -29.05 26.04 -22.80
N THR A 85 -29.77 27.11 -23.16
CA THR A 85 -29.23 28.46 -23.32
C THR A 85 -29.68 29.33 -22.15
N PHE A 86 -28.82 29.46 -21.15
CA PHE A 86 -29.01 30.35 -20.01
C PHE A 86 -28.62 31.79 -20.39
N ASN A 87 -28.78 32.72 -19.44
CA ASN A 87 -28.59 34.15 -19.71
C ASN A 87 -27.18 34.47 -20.24
N LYS A 88 -26.14 34.02 -19.53
CA LYS A 88 -24.73 34.27 -19.88
C LYS A 88 -24.05 33.12 -20.63
N VAL A 89 -24.58 31.91 -20.56
CA VAL A 89 -23.90 30.71 -21.06
C VAL A 89 -24.83 29.76 -21.81
N LYS A 90 -24.24 28.85 -22.57
CA LYS A 90 -24.91 27.70 -23.19
C LYS A 90 -24.35 26.42 -22.61
N MET A 91 -25.19 25.63 -21.95
CA MET A 91 -24.83 24.36 -21.32
C MET A 91 -25.20 23.21 -22.27
N SER A 92 -24.22 22.35 -22.56
CA SER A 92 -24.37 21.15 -23.39
C SER A 92 -24.18 19.92 -22.51
N VAL A 93 -25.16 19.03 -22.56
CA VAL A 93 -25.23 17.79 -21.78
C VAL A 93 -25.46 16.64 -22.75
N ALA A 94 -24.70 15.56 -22.63
CA ALA A 94 -24.90 14.37 -23.43
C ALA A 94 -25.12 13.14 -22.52
N SER A 95 -26.10 12.32 -22.88
CA SER A 95 -26.36 11.06 -22.18
C SER A 95 -25.17 10.12 -22.33
N GLY A 96 -24.74 9.50 -21.21
CA GLY A 96 -23.59 8.62 -21.15
C GLY A 96 -22.23 9.32 -21.13
N ASP A 97 -22.21 10.66 -21.21
CA ASP A 97 -20.99 11.47 -21.15
C ASP A 97 -20.93 12.23 -19.81
N PRO A 98 -19.99 11.92 -18.89
CA PRO A 98 -19.93 12.59 -17.59
C PRO A 98 -19.53 14.07 -17.74
N TYR A 99 -19.06 14.50 -18.91
CA TYR A 99 -18.65 15.86 -19.14
C TYR A 99 -19.83 16.75 -19.56
N VAL A 100 -20.06 17.78 -18.77
CA VAL A 100 -20.97 18.89 -19.08
C VAL A 100 -20.15 20.07 -19.58
N VAL A 101 -20.50 20.60 -20.75
CA VAL A 101 -19.78 21.72 -21.36
C VAL A 101 -20.59 23.00 -21.20
N ILE A 102 -20.01 24.02 -20.59
CA ILE A 102 -20.58 25.37 -20.48
C ILE A 102 -19.82 26.32 -21.38
N ASN A 103 -20.50 26.89 -22.37
CA ASN A 103 -19.95 27.88 -23.29
C ASN A 103 -20.41 29.29 -22.91
N ASN A 104 -19.49 30.16 -22.54
CA ASN A 104 -19.81 31.56 -22.28
C ASN A 104 -20.18 32.26 -23.59
N ARG A 105 -21.32 32.97 -23.61
CA ARG A 105 -21.86 33.61 -24.81
C ARG A 105 -21.13 34.90 -25.18
N ALA A 106 -20.39 35.51 -24.24
CA ALA A 106 -19.70 36.78 -24.46
C ALA A 106 -18.33 36.61 -25.16
N ASP A 107 -17.56 35.60 -24.77
CA ASP A 107 -16.19 35.35 -25.23
C ASP A 107 -16.03 34.01 -25.98
N ASN A 108 -17.10 33.21 -26.05
CA ASN A 108 -17.14 31.89 -26.69
C ASN A 108 -16.17 30.87 -26.07
N ILE A 109 -15.76 31.09 -24.81
CA ILE A 109 -14.89 30.18 -24.06
C ILE A 109 -15.73 29.03 -23.47
N SER A 110 -15.28 27.80 -23.72
CA SER A 110 -15.87 26.57 -23.19
C SER A 110 -15.18 26.14 -21.90
N LYS A 111 -15.94 25.91 -20.82
CA LYS A 111 -15.50 25.20 -19.62
C LYS A 111 -16.18 23.85 -19.56
N THR A 112 -15.43 22.80 -19.27
CA THR A 112 -15.95 21.43 -19.17
C THR A 112 -15.89 20.96 -17.72
N PHE A 113 -16.99 20.41 -17.22
CA PHE A 113 -17.14 19.91 -15.86
C PHE A 113 -17.40 18.41 -15.91
N GLN A 114 -16.64 17.61 -15.17
CA GLN A 114 -16.88 16.16 -15.07
C GLN A 114 -17.80 15.87 -13.88
N LEU A 115 -18.95 15.26 -14.14
CA LEU A 115 -19.83 14.72 -13.12
C LEU A 115 -19.31 13.34 -12.68
N PRO A 116 -19.47 12.95 -11.39
CA PRO A 116 -19.11 11.61 -10.92
C PRO A 116 -19.90 10.46 -11.53
N VAL A 117 -21.08 10.79 -12.07
CA VAL A 117 -21.90 9.89 -12.86
C VAL A 117 -22.47 10.67 -14.06
N SER A 118 -22.56 10.03 -15.21
CA SER A 118 -23.04 10.63 -16.44
C SER A 118 -24.56 10.92 -16.41
N PRO A 119 -25.01 11.95 -17.14
CA PRO A 119 -26.41 12.13 -17.49
C PRO A 119 -26.97 10.88 -18.18
N ILE A 120 -28.25 10.61 -18.01
CA ILE A 120 -28.94 9.48 -18.66
C ILE A 120 -30.10 9.97 -19.51
N SER A 121 -30.43 9.24 -20.56
CA SER A 121 -31.57 9.53 -21.44
C SER A 121 -32.66 8.47 -21.23
N LEU A 122 -33.88 8.90 -20.93
CA LEU A 122 -35.06 8.05 -20.81
C LEU A 122 -36.24 8.72 -21.51
N GLU A 123 -36.95 7.99 -22.38
CA GLU A 123 -38.13 8.51 -23.11
C GLU A 123 -37.92 9.85 -23.85
N ASN A 124 -36.73 10.06 -24.43
CA ASN A 124 -36.29 11.31 -25.08
C ASN A 124 -36.10 12.53 -24.15
N GLU A 125 -36.09 12.34 -22.83
CA GLU A 125 -35.67 13.34 -21.85
C GLU A 125 -34.27 13.05 -21.33
N ILE A 126 -33.51 14.11 -21.03
CA ILE A 126 -32.21 14.01 -20.37
C ILE A 126 -32.39 14.23 -18.87
N TYR A 127 -31.83 13.32 -18.10
CA TYR A 127 -31.81 13.32 -16.65
C TYR A 127 -30.40 13.57 -16.14
N LEU A 128 -30.26 14.51 -15.20
CA LEU A 128 -29.00 14.84 -14.54
C LEU A 128 -28.97 14.28 -13.11
N PRO A 129 -27.81 13.81 -12.62
CA PRO A 129 -27.70 13.32 -11.26
C PRO A 129 -27.85 14.46 -10.26
N LEU A 130 -28.95 14.43 -9.51
CA LEU A 130 -29.45 15.56 -8.73
C LEU A 130 -28.38 16.20 -7.86
N LYS A 131 -27.72 15.42 -6.99
CA LYS A 131 -26.72 15.93 -6.04
C LYS A 131 -25.45 16.44 -6.74
N TYR A 132 -25.03 15.76 -7.81
CA TYR A 132 -23.75 16.01 -8.45
C TYR A 132 -23.77 17.14 -9.49
N SER A 133 -24.95 17.47 -10.02
CA SER A 133 -25.09 18.52 -11.04
C SER A 133 -25.39 19.91 -10.47
N LEU A 134 -25.63 20.07 -9.16
CA LEU A 134 -26.06 21.34 -8.55
C LEU A 134 -25.08 22.48 -8.82
N ASP A 135 -23.78 22.23 -8.66
CA ASP A 135 -22.74 23.25 -8.85
C ASP A 135 -22.66 23.71 -10.31
N VAL A 136 -22.70 22.76 -11.24
CA VAL A 136 -22.66 23.03 -12.69
C VAL A 136 -23.92 23.78 -13.13
N ILE A 137 -25.09 23.43 -12.57
CA ILE A 137 -26.34 24.15 -12.82
C ILE A 137 -26.28 25.55 -12.21
N SER A 138 -25.74 25.71 -11.01
CA SER A 138 -25.56 27.02 -10.36
C SER A 138 -24.71 27.95 -11.22
N LEU A 139 -23.61 27.43 -11.75
CA LEU A 139 -22.74 28.14 -12.69
C LEU A 139 -23.46 28.49 -14.00
N ALA A 140 -24.26 27.56 -14.55
CA ALA A 140 -25.02 27.80 -15.76
C ALA A 140 -26.13 28.85 -15.56
N PHE A 141 -26.80 28.80 -14.42
CA PHE A 141 -27.90 29.69 -14.05
C PHE A 141 -27.41 31.09 -13.64
N GLY A 142 -26.18 31.17 -13.11
CA GLY A 142 -25.63 32.39 -12.51
C GLY A 142 -26.24 32.72 -11.14
N LYS A 143 -26.85 31.74 -10.47
CA LYS A 143 -27.50 31.82 -9.16
C LYS A 143 -27.20 30.56 -8.38
N GLU A 144 -27.11 30.64 -7.06
CA GLU A 144 -26.88 29.45 -6.22
C GLU A 144 -28.09 28.51 -6.32
N VAL A 145 -27.85 27.25 -6.68
CA VAL A 145 -28.84 26.17 -6.74
C VAL A 145 -28.42 25.09 -5.76
N TYR A 146 -29.20 24.88 -4.71
CA TYR A 146 -28.89 23.92 -3.66
C TYR A 146 -30.12 23.12 -3.24
N LEU A 147 -29.88 21.99 -2.57
CA LEU A 147 -30.94 21.20 -1.95
C LEU A 147 -31.11 21.64 -0.50
N LYS A 148 -32.33 22.03 -0.12
CA LYS A 148 -32.65 22.26 1.30
C LYS A 148 -32.83 20.94 2.04
N ASP A 149 -33.53 20.01 1.38
CA ASP A 149 -33.79 18.64 1.82
C ASP A 149 -33.65 17.70 0.60
N SER A 150 -33.73 16.37 0.79
CA SER A 150 -33.46 15.36 -0.25
C SER A 150 -34.28 15.49 -1.56
N LEU A 151 -35.44 16.16 -1.54
CA LEU A 151 -36.33 16.34 -2.69
C LEU A 151 -36.78 17.80 -2.90
N LYS A 152 -36.06 18.78 -2.35
CA LYS A 152 -36.40 20.20 -2.46
C LYS A 152 -35.22 21.03 -2.93
N MET A 153 -35.24 21.38 -4.21
CA MET A 153 -34.27 22.25 -4.88
C MET A 153 -34.68 23.71 -4.75
N ILE A 154 -33.76 24.55 -4.31
CA ILE A 154 -33.95 25.99 -4.19
C ILE A 154 -32.98 26.68 -5.14
N ILE A 155 -33.52 27.59 -5.95
CA ILE A 155 -32.74 28.52 -6.77
C ILE A 155 -32.80 29.86 -6.05
N SER A 156 -31.67 30.33 -5.55
CA SER A 156 -31.57 31.63 -4.87
C SER A 156 -31.99 32.78 -5.79
N GLU A 157 -32.49 33.88 -5.23
CA GLU A 157 -32.76 35.10 -6.01
C GLU A 157 -31.51 35.96 -6.21
N ILE A 158 -30.49 35.72 -5.39
CA ILE A 158 -29.20 36.42 -5.41
C ILE A 158 -28.41 35.93 -6.62
N ASP A 159 -27.98 36.84 -7.49
CA ASP A 159 -27.04 36.50 -8.54
C ASP A 159 -25.70 36.13 -7.89
N ILE A 160 -25.06 35.07 -8.38
CA ILE A 160 -23.66 34.77 -8.00
C ILE A 160 -22.82 35.91 -8.57
N GLU A 161 -22.60 36.96 -7.78
CA GLU A 161 -21.43 37.82 -7.94
C GLU A 161 -20.19 36.93 -7.74
N GLU A 162 -19.14 37.11 -8.56
CA GLU A 162 -17.86 36.41 -8.43
C GLU A 162 -17.27 36.66 -7.03
N LYS A 163 -17.70 35.88 -6.04
CA LYS A 163 -17.15 35.77 -4.68
C LYS A 163 -17.44 34.37 -4.14
N GLU A 164 -16.53 33.44 -4.41
CA GLU A 164 -16.46 32.16 -3.69
C GLU A 164 -15.77 32.38 -2.34
N THR A 165 -16.55 32.78 -1.34
CA THR A 165 -16.23 32.48 0.06
C THR A 165 -17.28 31.49 0.52
N ILE A 166 -17.04 30.19 0.33
CA ILE A 166 -17.82 29.17 1.02
C ILE A 166 -17.33 29.15 2.47
N SER A 167 -17.83 30.09 3.27
CA SER A 167 -17.87 29.86 4.70
C SER A 167 -18.79 28.66 4.92
N GLN A 168 -18.25 27.53 5.36
CA GLN A 168 -19.07 26.57 6.09
C GLN A 168 -19.54 27.28 7.37
N ASN A 169 -20.64 28.02 7.27
CA ASN A 169 -21.34 28.57 8.41
C ASN A 169 -21.96 27.39 9.18
N THR A 170 -21.22 26.82 10.11
CA THR A 170 -21.79 26.18 11.29
C THR A 170 -22.32 27.26 12.24
N SER A 171 -23.22 28.11 11.75
CA SER A 171 -23.93 29.06 12.60
C SER A 171 -25.05 28.33 13.33
N GLY A 172 -24.78 27.92 14.57
CA GLY A 172 -25.79 27.45 15.51
C GLY A 172 -25.48 26.13 16.19
N GLU A 173 -24.25 25.88 16.65
CA GLU A 173 -24.02 24.74 17.52
C GLU A 173 -24.54 25.01 18.92
N SER A 174 -25.62 24.30 19.24
CA SER A 174 -26.17 24.21 20.59
C SER A 174 -25.13 23.58 21.54
N GLU A 175 -24.91 24.21 22.69
CA GLU A 175 -23.86 23.90 23.68
C GLU A 175 -23.95 22.48 24.28
N THR A 176 -22.92 21.64 24.08
CA THR A 176 -22.88 20.21 24.49
C THR A 176 -22.64 20.02 25.98
N ASN A 177 -23.39 19.13 26.65
CA ASN A 177 -23.16 18.81 28.07
C ASN A 177 -22.39 17.48 28.23
N ILE A 178 -21.32 17.52 29.04
CA ILE A 178 -20.66 16.31 29.53
C ILE A 178 -21.46 15.75 30.70
N THR A 179 -21.95 14.52 30.55
CA THR A 179 -22.74 13.80 31.56
C THR A 179 -21.89 12.84 32.40
N GLY A 180 -20.68 12.52 31.97
CA GLY A 180 -19.71 11.71 32.73
C GLY A 180 -18.35 11.67 32.05
N ILE A 181 -17.28 11.51 32.83
CA ILE A 181 -15.92 11.30 32.33
C ILE A 181 -15.33 10.09 33.07
N LEU A 182 -15.00 9.04 32.34
CA LEU A 182 -14.36 7.85 32.88
C LEU A 182 -12.92 7.77 32.37
N ILE A 183 -11.96 7.77 33.29
CA ILE A 183 -10.53 7.67 33.02
C ILE A 183 -10.07 6.31 33.52
N TYR A 184 -9.53 5.45 32.65
CA TYR A 184 -9.19 4.07 33.00
C TYR A 184 -8.06 3.54 32.14
N GLU A 185 -7.40 2.48 32.62
CA GLU A 185 -6.37 1.79 31.83
C GLU A 185 -7.03 0.95 30.74
N LYS A 186 -6.53 1.09 29.51
CA LYS A 186 -6.96 0.26 28.39
C LYS A 186 -5.78 0.05 27.44
N SER A 187 -5.57 -1.20 27.02
CA SER A 187 -4.57 -1.58 26.01
C SER A 187 -3.16 -1.05 26.29
N GLY A 188 -2.70 -1.18 27.54
CA GLY A 188 -1.36 -0.73 27.96
C GLY A 188 -1.20 0.79 28.08
N GLY A 189 -2.22 1.59 27.78
CA GLY A 189 -2.25 3.05 27.91
C GLY A 189 -3.44 3.55 28.73
N LEU A 190 -3.81 4.81 28.47
CA LEU A 190 -4.86 5.53 29.19
C LEU A 190 -6.04 5.83 28.25
N ALA A 191 -7.27 5.54 28.67
CA ALA A 191 -8.48 5.91 27.94
C ALA A 191 -9.35 6.87 28.76
N LEU A 192 -9.86 7.91 28.09
CA LEU A 192 -10.78 8.89 28.63
C LEU A 192 -12.08 8.85 27.83
N ARG A 193 -13.13 8.31 28.42
CA ARG A 193 -14.47 8.31 27.83
C ARG A 193 -15.28 9.48 28.36
N PHE A 194 -15.65 10.37 27.46
CA PHE A 194 -16.58 11.47 27.69
C PHE A 194 -17.97 11.04 27.24
N SER A 195 -18.90 10.92 28.18
CA SER A 195 -20.31 10.71 27.86
C SER A 195 -20.98 12.05 27.61
N LEU A 196 -21.58 12.23 26.44
CA LEU A 196 -22.10 13.51 25.96
C LEU A 196 -23.60 13.43 25.65
N ASP A 197 -24.35 14.50 25.91
CA ASP A 197 -25.78 14.57 25.54
C ASP A 197 -25.99 14.71 24.03
N ARG A 198 -25.02 15.30 23.32
CA ARG A 198 -24.92 15.46 21.87
C ARG A 198 -23.44 15.40 21.46
N LYS A 199 -23.15 15.22 20.17
CA LYS A 199 -21.76 15.17 19.70
C LYS A 199 -21.01 16.47 20.04
N ALA A 200 -19.74 16.34 20.44
CA ALA A 200 -18.84 17.48 20.58
C ALA A 200 -18.53 18.04 19.18
N SER A 201 -18.52 19.35 19.04
CA SER A 201 -18.33 19.95 17.72
C SER A 201 -16.87 20.08 17.29
N SER A 202 -15.99 20.31 18.25
CA SER A 202 -14.55 20.24 18.03
C SER A 202 -13.82 20.02 19.34
N TYR A 203 -12.64 19.43 19.22
CA TYR A 203 -11.76 19.16 20.34
C TYR A 203 -10.30 19.32 19.92
N LYS A 204 -9.42 19.55 20.90
CA LYS A 204 -7.96 19.62 20.71
C LYS A 204 -7.27 18.81 21.81
N THR A 205 -6.09 18.30 21.52
CA THR A 205 -5.20 17.73 22.53
C THR A 205 -3.83 18.36 22.44
N TYR A 206 -3.17 18.48 23.59
CA TYR A 206 -1.78 18.90 23.66
C TYR A 206 -1.08 18.16 24.79
N TYR A 207 0.20 17.88 24.60
CA TYR A 207 1.06 17.27 25.62
C TYR A 207 2.26 18.16 25.88
N HIS A 208 2.49 18.50 27.15
CA HIS A 208 3.66 19.26 27.56
C HIS A 208 4.12 18.84 28.96
N ASN A 209 5.41 18.50 29.12
CA ASN A 209 6.01 18.22 30.44
C ASN A 209 5.20 17.26 31.34
N LYS A 210 4.74 16.13 30.78
CA LYS A 210 3.87 15.13 31.45
C LYS A 210 2.42 15.53 31.66
N ASP A 211 2.03 16.73 31.27
CA ASP A 211 0.63 17.17 31.29
C ASP A 211 0.02 16.93 29.90
N PHE A 212 -0.96 16.02 29.85
CA PHE A 212 -1.79 15.78 28.68
C PHE A 212 -3.11 16.51 28.87
N THR A 213 -3.42 17.47 27.98
CA THR A 213 -4.65 18.25 28.08
C THR A 213 -5.56 17.99 26.90
N ILE A 214 -6.85 17.88 27.19
CA ILE A 214 -7.94 17.77 26.23
C ILE A 214 -8.78 19.04 26.34
N VAL A 215 -9.03 19.70 25.22
CA VAL A 215 -9.92 20.86 25.15
C VAL A 215 -11.14 20.45 24.34
N LEU A 216 -12.32 20.49 24.95
CA LEU A 216 -13.60 20.30 24.29
C LEU A 216 -14.25 21.66 24.08
N ASN A 217 -14.40 22.07 22.82
CA ASN A 217 -15.01 23.35 22.49
C ASN A 217 -16.54 23.27 22.58
N ASN A 218 -17.16 24.43 22.84
CA ASN A 218 -18.61 24.61 22.94
C ASN A 218 -19.30 23.58 23.85
N THR A 219 -18.60 23.21 24.93
CA THR A 219 -18.97 22.12 25.84
C THR A 219 -19.01 22.62 27.28
N LYS A 220 -19.88 22.04 28.11
CA LYS A 220 -19.99 22.33 29.55
C LYS A 220 -19.84 21.07 30.39
N LEU A 221 -19.00 21.16 31.42
CA LEU A 221 -18.91 20.18 32.50
C LEU A 221 -19.69 20.72 33.70
N LYS A 222 -20.74 20.01 34.13
CA LYS A 222 -21.62 20.50 35.22
C LYS A 222 -20.96 20.45 36.61
N SER A 223 -20.05 19.50 36.83
CA SER A 223 -19.34 19.31 38.10
C SER A 223 -18.14 18.38 37.90
N ASP A 224 -17.03 18.64 38.59
CA ASP A 224 -15.85 17.76 38.61
C ASP A 224 -16.15 16.40 39.27
N SER A 225 -17.23 16.29 40.04
CA SER A 225 -17.71 15.02 40.61
C SER A 225 -18.15 14.00 39.54
N LEU A 226 -18.21 14.40 38.28
CA LEU A 226 -18.49 13.53 37.13
C LEU A 226 -17.22 12.86 36.57
N ILE A 227 -16.04 13.20 37.07
CA ILE A 227 -14.75 12.60 36.68
C ILE A 227 -14.46 11.41 37.60
N GLU A 228 -14.49 10.21 37.04
CA GLU A 228 -14.14 8.95 37.71
C GLU A 228 -12.76 8.47 37.20
N ILE A 229 -11.79 8.28 38.11
CA ILE A 229 -10.43 7.80 37.79
C ILE A 229 -10.27 6.36 38.30
N LYS A 230 -9.99 5.43 37.38
CA LYS A 230 -9.75 3.99 37.61
C LYS A 230 -8.38 3.56 37.06
N THR A 231 -7.34 4.29 37.41
CA THR A 231 -5.98 4.03 36.95
C THR A 231 -4.95 4.66 37.87
N ASP A 232 -3.79 4.03 38.00
CA ASP A 232 -2.63 4.60 38.70
C ASP A 232 -1.71 5.36 37.71
N LEU A 233 -2.03 5.38 36.41
CA LEU A 233 -1.25 6.05 35.36
C LEU A 233 -1.37 7.59 35.37
N VAL A 234 -2.30 8.13 36.17
CA VAL A 234 -2.60 9.56 36.25
C VAL A 234 -2.38 10.04 37.68
N ASN A 235 -1.46 11.00 37.85
CA ASN A 235 -1.14 11.56 39.16
C ASN A 235 -2.24 12.50 39.67
N TYR A 236 -2.80 13.33 38.78
CA TYR A 236 -3.94 14.19 39.07
C TYR A 236 -4.68 14.58 37.78
N VAL A 237 -5.92 15.01 37.94
CA VAL A 237 -6.77 15.58 36.90
C VAL A 237 -7.19 16.98 37.32
N LYS A 238 -7.08 17.94 36.41
CA LYS A 238 -7.58 19.30 36.57
C LYS A 238 -8.56 19.60 35.46
N SER A 239 -9.75 20.09 35.80
CA SER A 239 -10.73 20.61 34.84
C SER A 239 -10.87 22.12 35.00
N ASP A 240 -10.80 22.84 33.89
CA ASP A 240 -11.07 24.28 33.83
C ASP A 240 -12.15 24.53 32.76
N THR A 241 -13.04 25.50 33.00
CA THR A 241 -13.99 25.96 31.97
C THR A 241 -13.69 27.40 31.61
N ILE A 242 -13.22 27.64 30.38
CA ILE A 242 -12.79 28.95 29.90
C ILE A 242 -13.45 29.23 28.54
N ASN A 243 -14.18 30.34 28.41
CA ASN A 243 -14.78 30.78 27.13
C ASN A 243 -15.59 29.70 26.38
N ASN A 244 -16.52 29.02 27.06
CA ASN A 244 -17.30 27.90 26.49
C ASN A 244 -16.46 26.70 26.03
N LYS A 245 -15.27 26.52 26.61
CA LYS A 245 -14.41 25.35 26.42
C LYS A 245 -14.19 24.67 27.76
N VAL A 246 -14.25 23.34 27.77
CA VAL A 246 -13.83 22.54 28.92
C VAL A 246 -12.43 22.02 28.63
N GLU A 247 -11.47 22.40 29.46
CA GLU A 247 -10.11 21.88 29.43
C GLU A 247 -9.95 20.84 30.53
N ILE A 248 -9.43 19.67 30.19
CA ILE A 248 -9.10 18.60 31.14
C ILE A 248 -7.63 18.26 31.00
N THR A 249 -6.84 18.61 32.01
CA THR A 249 -5.41 18.32 32.08
C THR A 249 -5.15 17.14 33.01
N LEU A 250 -4.43 16.15 32.50
CA LEU A 250 -4.01 14.94 33.19
C LEU A 250 -2.49 14.98 33.34
N ARG A 251 -1.96 14.84 34.56
CA ARG A 251 -0.53 14.57 34.71
C ARG A 251 -0.27 13.07 34.61
N ILE A 252 0.23 12.61 33.47
CA ILE A 252 0.50 11.18 33.23
C ILE A 252 1.87 10.77 33.79
N ASN A 253 1.99 9.52 34.26
CA ASN A 253 3.23 8.98 34.83
C ASN A 253 4.04 8.10 33.86
N PHE A 254 3.57 7.93 32.63
CA PHE A 254 4.23 7.19 31.56
C PHE A 254 4.74 8.10 30.45
N LYS A 255 5.58 7.57 29.55
CA LYS A 255 6.06 8.30 28.37
C LYS A 255 4.91 8.47 27.38
N TYR A 256 4.47 9.70 27.15
CA TYR A 256 3.53 10.02 26.07
C TYR A 256 4.18 9.69 24.72
N ASN A 257 3.48 8.95 23.88
CA ASN A 257 3.85 8.77 22.48
C ASN A 257 2.89 9.58 21.61
N PHE A 258 1.62 9.18 21.59
CA PHE A 258 0.57 9.89 20.89
C PHE A 258 -0.78 9.68 21.58
N SER A 259 -1.76 10.48 21.19
CA SER A 259 -3.15 10.29 21.53
C SER A 259 -4.01 10.22 20.28
N ASP A 260 -5.02 9.36 20.32
CA ASP A 260 -6.07 9.26 19.30
C ASP A 260 -7.44 9.57 19.92
N MET A 261 -8.38 9.94 19.06
CA MET A 261 -9.70 10.37 19.48
C MET A 261 -10.72 9.72 18.55
N SER A 262 -11.66 8.96 19.12
CA SER A 262 -12.68 8.24 18.37
C SER A 262 -14.06 8.46 18.99
N GLU A 263 -15.06 8.71 18.16
CA GLU A 263 -16.45 8.63 18.57
C GLU A 263 -16.84 7.16 18.75
N VAL A 264 -17.66 6.87 19.77
CA VAL A 264 -18.14 5.51 20.02
C VAL A 264 -19.36 5.24 19.14
N PRO A 265 -19.33 4.22 18.26
CA PRO A 265 -20.43 3.92 17.35
C PRO A 265 -21.77 3.75 18.06
N GLY A 266 -22.83 4.35 17.50
CA GLY A 266 -24.18 4.28 18.06
C GLY A 266 -24.41 5.13 19.31
N THR A 267 -23.44 5.95 19.73
CA THR A 267 -23.56 6.87 20.87
C THR A 267 -23.09 8.28 20.52
N ASN A 268 -23.24 9.23 21.45
CA ASN A 268 -22.64 10.56 21.35
C ASN A 268 -21.29 10.64 22.08
N ASP A 269 -20.78 9.53 22.61
CA ASP A 269 -19.60 9.52 23.46
C ASP A 269 -18.33 9.72 22.66
N LEU A 270 -17.38 10.45 23.25
CA LEU A 270 -16.03 10.65 22.71
C LEU A 270 -15.05 9.87 23.58
N ILE A 271 -14.17 9.08 22.95
CA ILE A 271 -13.05 8.44 23.64
C ILE A 271 -11.75 9.10 23.18
N VAL A 272 -10.93 9.51 24.13
CA VAL A 272 -9.54 9.95 23.91
C VAL A 272 -8.62 8.90 24.49
N ARG A 273 -7.79 8.28 23.66
CA ARG A 273 -6.75 7.33 24.09
C ARG A 273 -5.40 8.03 24.11
N VAL A 274 -4.61 7.78 25.14
CA VAL A 274 -3.21 8.19 25.26
C VAL A 274 -2.39 6.92 25.30
N ASN A 275 -1.72 6.62 24.19
CA ASN A 275 -1.08 5.33 23.99
C ASN A 275 0.33 5.34 24.58
N VAL A 276 0.62 4.34 25.42
CA VAL A 276 1.99 3.86 25.66
C VAL A 276 2.36 2.98 24.45
N GLN A 277 3.65 2.70 24.25
CA GLN A 277 4.23 1.85 23.20
C GLN A 277 3.22 0.83 22.60
N PRO A 278 3.07 0.72 21.26
CA PRO A 278 1.96 -0.01 20.64
C PRO A 278 1.92 -1.47 21.09
N ASP A 279 1.05 -1.77 22.06
CA ASP A 279 0.56 -3.12 22.32
C ASP A 279 -0.96 -3.07 22.15
N PRO A 280 -1.48 -3.36 20.94
CA PRO A 280 -2.88 -3.20 20.64
C PRO A 280 -3.60 -4.47 21.13
N SER A 281 -3.87 -4.51 22.44
CA SER A 281 -4.07 -5.80 23.10
C SER A 281 -5.41 -6.49 22.85
N ASP A 282 -6.36 -5.86 22.14
CA ASP A 282 -7.61 -6.52 21.75
C ASP A 282 -7.95 -6.26 20.28
N TRP A 283 -8.12 -7.36 19.53
CA TRP A 283 -8.73 -7.37 18.22
C TRP A 283 -10.24 -7.54 18.37
N PHE A 284 -11.00 -6.98 17.45
CA PHE A 284 -12.45 -7.07 17.36
C PHE A 284 -12.82 -7.66 16.01
N THR A 285 -14.02 -8.22 15.94
CA THR A 285 -14.58 -8.78 14.72
C THR A 285 -16.02 -8.33 14.52
N MET A 286 -16.38 -8.09 13.27
CA MET A 286 -17.73 -7.81 12.82
C MET A 286 -17.98 -8.56 11.52
N GLU A 287 -19.16 -9.16 11.38
CA GLU A 287 -19.49 -9.98 10.21
C GLU A 287 -20.66 -9.40 9.40
N SER A 288 -20.68 -9.74 8.11
CA SER A 288 -21.82 -9.54 7.21
C SER A 288 -22.16 -10.85 6.48
N GLU A 289 -22.93 -10.78 5.39
CA GLU A 289 -23.28 -11.94 4.58
C GLU A 289 -22.03 -12.61 4.02
N ASN A 290 -21.15 -11.83 3.38
CA ASN A 290 -19.97 -12.33 2.68
C ASN A 290 -18.64 -12.02 3.37
N PHE A 291 -18.62 -11.20 4.43
CA PHE A 291 -17.36 -10.72 5.03
C PHE A 291 -17.24 -11.01 6.53
N VAL A 292 -15.98 -11.13 6.96
CA VAL A 292 -15.53 -11.01 8.36
C VAL A 292 -14.51 -9.88 8.40
N VAL A 293 -14.79 -8.81 9.12
CA VAL A 293 -13.85 -7.70 9.31
C VAL A 293 -13.19 -7.81 10.66
N ILE A 294 -11.86 -7.93 10.68
CA ILE A 294 -11.03 -7.97 11.89
C ILE A 294 -10.34 -6.61 12.03
N TYR A 295 -10.38 -6.02 13.21
CA TYR A 295 -9.94 -4.65 13.41
C TYR A 295 -9.55 -4.37 14.86
N HIS A 296 -8.81 -3.28 15.08
CA HIS A 296 -8.64 -2.72 16.43
C HIS A 296 -9.79 -1.79 16.75
N GLU A 297 -10.17 -1.69 18.03
CA GLU A 297 -11.28 -0.83 18.49
C GLU A 297 -11.23 0.60 17.93
N ALA A 298 -10.02 1.15 17.73
CA ALA A 298 -9.82 2.47 17.15
C ALA A 298 -10.46 2.66 15.76
N HIS A 299 -10.64 1.56 15.02
CA HIS A 299 -11.22 1.56 13.69
C HIS A 299 -12.74 1.31 13.70
N SER A 300 -13.35 1.04 14.86
CA SER A 300 -14.75 0.58 14.98
C SER A 300 -15.74 1.49 14.25
N ALA A 301 -15.53 2.81 14.29
CA ALA A 301 -16.36 3.80 13.58
C ALA A 301 -16.35 3.66 12.04
N LEU A 302 -15.31 3.06 11.45
CA LEU A 302 -15.17 2.87 10.00
C LEU A 302 -15.73 1.53 9.52
N ILE A 303 -15.92 0.56 10.42
CA ILE A 303 -16.26 -0.82 10.04
C ILE A 303 -17.61 -0.92 9.32
N PRO A 304 -18.69 -0.23 9.75
CA PRO A 304 -19.95 -0.24 8.99
C PRO A 304 -19.79 0.26 7.55
N TYR A 305 -18.94 1.29 7.36
CA TYR A 305 -18.63 1.84 6.05
C TYR A 305 -17.87 0.82 5.20
N ILE A 306 -16.79 0.25 5.73
CA ILE A 306 -15.96 -0.77 5.07
C ILE A 306 -16.81 -1.98 4.65
N ILE A 307 -17.64 -2.52 5.55
CA ILE A 307 -18.52 -3.66 5.25
C ILE A 307 -19.46 -3.30 4.10
N LYS A 308 -20.09 -2.12 4.15
CA LYS A 308 -21.06 -1.73 3.13
C LYS A 308 -20.39 -1.54 1.76
N SER A 309 -19.22 -0.90 1.75
CA SER A 309 -18.39 -0.77 0.55
C SER A 309 -17.99 -2.13 -0.03
N ALA A 310 -17.58 -3.08 0.81
CA ALA A 310 -17.20 -4.42 0.39
C ALA A 310 -18.38 -5.21 -0.19
N GLU A 311 -19.54 -5.20 0.46
CA GLU A 311 -20.75 -5.89 -0.03
C GLU A 311 -21.26 -5.29 -1.34
N ASN A 312 -21.28 -3.96 -1.46
CA ASN A 312 -21.69 -3.29 -2.69
C ASN A 312 -20.77 -3.64 -3.87
N SER A 313 -19.45 -3.66 -3.64
CA SER A 313 -18.44 -3.97 -4.65
C SER A 313 -18.51 -5.44 -5.06
N LEU A 314 -18.57 -6.35 -4.08
CA LEU A 314 -18.65 -7.78 -4.32
C LEU A 314 -19.91 -8.14 -5.11
N LYS A 315 -21.05 -7.50 -4.83
CA LYS A 315 -22.30 -7.74 -5.57
C LYS A 315 -22.13 -7.51 -7.08
N VAL A 316 -21.44 -6.43 -7.48
CA VAL A 316 -21.17 -6.16 -8.90
C VAL A 316 -20.21 -7.22 -9.46
N LEU A 317 -19.12 -7.51 -8.75
CA LEU A 317 -18.12 -8.49 -9.21
C LEU A 317 -18.67 -9.91 -9.34
N MET A 318 -19.53 -10.35 -8.42
CA MET A 318 -20.24 -11.64 -8.49
C MET A 318 -21.08 -11.73 -9.77
N SER A 319 -21.74 -10.64 -10.17
CA SER A 319 -22.51 -10.59 -11.41
C SER A 319 -21.62 -10.56 -12.66
N LEU A 320 -20.48 -9.86 -12.62
CA LEU A 320 -19.57 -9.77 -13.77
C LEU A 320 -18.86 -11.10 -14.04
N PHE A 321 -18.48 -11.82 -12.99
CA PHE A 321 -17.68 -13.05 -13.07
C PHE A 321 -18.47 -14.34 -12.88
N ASP A 322 -19.79 -14.28 -12.68
CA ASP A 322 -20.62 -15.44 -12.30
C ASP A 322 -20.04 -16.17 -11.06
N TYR A 323 -19.53 -15.38 -10.11
CA TYR A 323 -18.77 -15.84 -8.97
C TYR A 323 -19.64 -15.89 -7.71
N LYS A 324 -19.36 -16.88 -6.85
CA LYS A 324 -19.90 -16.97 -5.49
C LYS A 324 -18.77 -17.34 -4.53
N PRO A 325 -18.54 -16.57 -3.46
CA PRO A 325 -17.52 -16.91 -2.47
C PRO A 325 -17.74 -18.30 -1.89
N SER A 326 -16.67 -19.10 -1.85
CA SER A 326 -16.67 -20.42 -1.21
C SER A 326 -16.63 -20.34 0.32
N GLU A 327 -16.20 -19.19 0.84
CA GLU A 327 -16.08 -18.84 2.24
C GLU A 327 -16.26 -17.33 2.42
N LYS A 328 -16.47 -16.87 3.66
CA LYS A 328 -16.46 -15.43 3.95
C LYS A 328 -15.06 -14.85 3.70
N ILE A 329 -15.02 -13.71 3.02
CA ILE A 329 -13.79 -12.97 2.74
C ILE A 329 -13.41 -12.20 3.99
N ILE A 330 -12.15 -12.34 4.41
CA ILE A 330 -11.63 -11.65 5.60
C ILE A 330 -11.06 -10.31 5.17
N ILE A 331 -11.46 -9.23 5.83
CA ILE A 331 -10.81 -7.91 5.71
C ILE A 331 -10.15 -7.62 7.05
N ASN A 332 -8.85 -7.42 7.07
CA ASN A 332 -8.13 -7.00 8.27
C ASN A 332 -7.64 -5.57 8.13
N THR A 333 -8.04 -4.71 9.06
CA THR A 333 -7.70 -3.28 9.05
C THR A 333 -6.44 -3.00 9.88
N TYR A 334 -5.58 -2.13 9.35
CA TYR A 334 -4.32 -1.75 9.98
C TYR A 334 -4.14 -0.23 9.97
N ASP A 335 -3.47 0.26 11.02
CA ASP A 335 -3.00 1.63 11.17
C ASP A 335 -1.57 1.62 11.74
N ILE A 336 -0.64 1.07 10.95
CA ILE A 336 0.76 0.85 11.35
C ILE A 336 1.78 1.51 10.41
N SER A 337 1.30 2.34 9.48
CA SER A 337 2.10 3.10 8.53
C SER A 337 1.39 4.40 8.18
N ASP A 338 2.05 5.35 7.53
CA ASP A 338 1.48 6.67 7.25
C ASP A 338 0.89 6.85 5.84
N TYR A 339 0.83 5.76 5.07
CA TYR A 339 0.27 5.71 3.73
C TYR A 339 -0.62 4.47 3.57
N GLY A 340 -1.82 4.67 3.04
CA GLY A 340 -2.76 3.59 2.77
C GLY A 340 -2.35 2.71 1.59
N PHE A 341 -2.69 1.43 1.68
CA PHE A 341 -2.64 0.48 0.58
C PHE A 341 -3.53 -0.74 0.86
N GLY A 342 -3.83 -1.49 -0.18
CA GLY A 342 -4.51 -2.79 -0.12
C GLY A 342 -3.57 -3.93 -0.51
N ALA A 343 -3.84 -5.13 0.02
CA ALA A 343 -3.25 -6.36 -0.50
C ALA A 343 -4.19 -7.54 -0.31
N ALA A 344 -4.44 -8.29 -1.38
CA ALA A 344 -5.28 -9.48 -1.37
C ALA A 344 -4.50 -10.79 -1.57
N THR A 345 -4.97 -11.86 -0.92
CA THR A 345 -4.57 -13.24 -1.21
C THR A 345 -5.76 -14.18 -1.10
N THR A 346 -5.73 -15.27 -1.86
CA THR A 346 -6.76 -16.32 -1.84
C THR A 346 -6.26 -17.64 -1.24
N THR A 347 -4.96 -17.73 -0.93
CA THR A 347 -4.35 -18.86 -0.21
C THR A 347 -3.73 -18.37 1.11
N PRO A 348 -3.99 -19.05 2.25
CA PRO A 348 -4.82 -20.25 2.39
C PRO A 348 -6.33 -19.98 2.46
N GLN A 349 -6.74 -18.71 2.56
CA GLN A 349 -8.14 -18.28 2.56
C GLN A 349 -8.26 -16.91 1.90
N ASN A 350 -9.48 -16.49 1.56
CA ASN A 350 -9.73 -15.16 1.00
C ASN A 350 -9.48 -14.08 2.06
N TYR A 351 -8.43 -13.29 1.86
CA TYR A 351 -7.95 -12.32 2.84
C TYR A 351 -7.52 -11.03 2.15
N ILE A 352 -8.01 -9.90 2.65
CA ILE A 352 -7.63 -8.54 2.26
C ILE A 352 -7.01 -7.86 3.48
N ARG A 353 -5.78 -7.40 3.35
CA ARG A 353 -5.17 -6.42 4.26
C ARG A 353 -5.53 -5.02 3.77
N LEU A 354 -6.06 -4.20 4.66
CA LEU A 354 -6.46 -2.83 4.37
C LEU A 354 -5.77 -1.87 5.35
N GLU A 355 -4.78 -1.12 4.89
CA GLU A 355 -4.25 0.04 5.65
C GLU A 355 -5.20 1.22 5.46
N ILE A 356 -5.74 1.76 6.55
CA ILE A 356 -6.83 2.75 6.51
C ILE A 356 -6.38 4.19 6.26
N GLU A 357 -5.06 4.43 6.27
CA GLU A 357 -4.48 5.75 6.11
C GLU A 357 -4.68 6.33 4.69
N PRO A 358 -4.49 7.64 4.49
CA PRO A 358 -4.61 8.29 3.18
C PRO A 358 -3.63 7.70 2.16
N LEU A 359 -4.06 7.61 0.90
CA LEU A 359 -3.18 7.22 -0.21
C LEU A 359 -2.14 8.33 -0.51
N GLU A 360 -1.14 8.03 -1.35
CA GLU A 360 -0.16 8.98 -1.89
C GLU A 360 -0.56 9.38 -3.33
N PRO A 361 -1.47 10.38 -3.54
CA PRO A 361 -2.05 10.71 -4.85
C PRO A 361 -1.17 11.60 -5.74
N GLY A 362 0.03 11.97 -5.28
CA GLY A 362 0.89 12.94 -5.96
C GLY A 362 1.18 12.57 -7.43
N TYR A 363 1.31 13.58 -8.28
CA TYR A 363 1.44 13.42 -9.73
C TYR A 363 0.18 12.83 -10.40
N GLU A 364 -0.96 12.77 -9.71
CA GLU A 364 -2.19 12.11 -10.16
C GLU A 364 -1.94 10.66 -10.61
N ASN A 365 -1.02 9.98 -9.92
CA ASN A 365 -0.77 8.54 -10.06
C ASN A 365 -2.01 7.71 -9.70
N ILE A 366 -2.84 8.23 -8.79
CA ILE A 366 -4.13 7.69 -8.37
C ILE A 366 -5.10 8.88 -8.35
N PRO A 367 -6.13 8.90 -9.22
CA PRO A 367 -7.18 9.92 -9.15
C PRO A 367 -7.84 9.90 -7.79
N TYR A 368 -7.98 11.07 -7.16
CA TYR A 368 -8.58 11.14 -5.84
C TYR A 368 -10.09 10.89 -5.92
N ASN A 369 -10.60 10.00 -5.06
CA ASN A 369 -12.02 9.72 -4.85
C ASN A 369 -12.20 9.17 -3.43
N GLU A 370 -13.37 8.59 -3.12
CA GLU A 370 -13.53 7.92 -1.83
C GLU A 370 -12.62 6.67 -1.75
N ARG A 371 -11.53 6.83 -1.00
CA ARG A 371 -10.39 5.90 -1.03
C ARG A 371 -10.73 4.50 -0.57
N LEU A 372 -11.57 4.32 0.45
CA LEU A 372 -11.81 2.98 1.02
C LEU A 372 -12.64 2.14 0.04
N GLN A 373 -13.68 2.72 -0.56
CA GLN A 373 -14.47 2.11 -1.62
C GLN A 373 -13.59 1.75 -2.82
N TRP A 374 -12.68 2.64 -3.24
CA TRP A 374 -11.78 2.41 -4.37
C TRP A 374 -10.80 1.26 -4.10
N ILE A 375 -10.10 1.26 -2.96
CA ILE A 375 -9.14 0.20 -2.59
C ILE A 375 -9.87 -1.14 -2.45
N ILE A 376 -11.01 -1.17 -1.74
CA ILE A 376 -11.79 -2.40 -1.55
C ILE A 376 -12.27 -2.96 -2.90
N SER A 377 -12.71 -2.09 -3.82
CA SER A 377 -13.11 -2.52 -5.17
C SER A 377 -11.94 -3.15 -5.92
N HIS A 378 -10.76 -2.53 -5.85
CA HIS A 378 -9.53 -3.06 -6.46
C HIS A 378 -9.15 -4.44 -5.88
N GLU A 379 -9.02 -4.54 -4.56
CA GLU A 379 -8.60 -5.78 -3.89
C GLU A 379 -9.61 -6.93 -4.06
N LEU A 380 -10.90 -6.62 -4.15
CA LEU A 380 -11.92 -7.63 -4.40
C LEU A 380 -11.84 -8.22 -5.81
N VAL A 381 -11.33 -7.48 -6.79
CA VAL A 381 -11.07 -8.05 -8.12
C VAL A 381 -10.04 -9.17 -8.01
N HIS A 382 -8.96 -8.96 -7.25
CA HIS A 382 -7.95 -9.99 -7.00
C HIS A 382 -8.55 -11.22 -6.32
N ILE A 383 -9.43 -11.03 -5.32
CA ILE A 383 -10.14 -12.15 -4.68
C ILE A 383 -11.01 -12.91 -5.68
N VAL A 384 -11.88 -12.21 -6.42
CA VAL A 384 -12.83 -12.84 -7.36
C VAL A 384 -12.11 -13.57 -8.49
N VAL A 385 -11.06 -12.96 -9.05
CA VAL A 385 -10.28 -13.58 -10.14
C VAL A 385 -9.48 -14.79 -9.65
N ASN A 386 -8.87 -14.69 -8.45
CA ASN A 386 -8.00 -15.75 -7.92
C ASN A 386 -8.74 -16.82 -7.09
N ASP A 387 -10.00 -16.62 -6.66
CA ASP A 387 -10.75 -17.63 -5.89
C ASP A 387 -11.74 -18.42 -6.74
N GLN A 388 -11.99 -18.01 -7.99
CA GLN A 388 -12.71 -18.86 -8.95
C GLN A 388 -12.08 -20.27 -9.04
N ALA A 389 -12.90 -21.28 -9.34
CA ALA A 389 -12.49 -22.68 -9.32
C ALA A 389 -13.14 -23.47 -10.46
N SER A 390 -12.36 -24.39 -11.03
CA SER A 390 -12.88 -25.50 -11.84
C SER A 390 -13.47 -26.60 -10.95
N GLU A 391 -14.17 -27.59 -11.54
CA GLU A 391 -14.72 -28.74 -10.81
C GLU A 391 -13.64 -29.53 -10.06
N ILE A 392 -12.43 -29.64 -10.64
CA ILE A 392 -11.30 -30.34 -10.03
C ILE A 392 -10.77 -29.58 -8.82
N GLU A 393 -10.64 -28.26 -8.92
CA GLU A 393 -10.21 -27.41 -7.80
C GLU A 393 -11.23 -27.46 -6.66
N ASP A 394 -12.53 -27.37 -6.95
CA ASP A 394 -13.59 -27.46 -5.93
C ASP A 394 -13.56 -28.79 -5.15
N ILE A 395 -13.38 -29.91 -5.85
CA ILE A 395 -13.23 -31.22 -5.20
C ILE A 395 -11.96 -31.25 -4.35
N SER A 396 -10.86 -30.69 -4.88
CA SER A 396 -9.57 -30.68 -4.20
C SER A 396 -9.57 -29.80 -2.95
N ARG A 397 -10.18 -28.61 -3.01
CA ARG A 397 -10.33 -27.68 -1.87
C ARG A 397 -11.11 -28.31 -0.72
N LYS A 398 -12.13 -29.12 -1.01
CA LYS A 398 -12.90 -29.85 0.03
C LYS A 398 -12.08 -30.87 0.81
N ILE A 399 -11.00 -31.40 0.22
CA ILE A 399 -10.13 -32.41 0.83
C ILE A 399 -8.91 -31.76 1.45
N PHE A 400 -8.22 -30.90 0.70
CA PHE A 400 -6.89 -30.39 1.04
C PHE A 400 -6.87 -28.95 1.54
N GLN A 401 -8.01 -28.23 1.45
CA GLN A 401 -8.11 -26.76 1.57
C GLN A 401 -7.38 -26.03 0.44
N LYS A 402 -7.32 -24.69 0.48
CA LYS A 402 -6.54 -23.90 -0.48
C LYS A 402 -5.07 -23.90 -0.03
N VAL A 403 -4.28 -24.82 -0.57
CA VAL A 403 -2.94 -25.12 -0.04
C VAL A 403 -1.94 -24.02 -0.36
N THR A 404 -1.17 -23.60 0.64
CA THR A 404 -0.05 -22.65 0.47
C THR A 404 1.25 -23.43 0.19
N PRO A 405 2.10 -22.98 -0.76
CA PRO A 405 3.44 -23.54 -0.96
C PRO A 405 4.32 -23.40 0.29
N GLU A 406 4.98 -24.48 0.71
CA GLU A 406 5.74 -24.59 1.95
C GLU A 406 7.14 -25.12 1.66
N GLN A 407 8.19 -24.40 2.06
CA GLN A 407 9.58 -24.82 1.80
C GLN A 407 9.97 -26.10 2.53
N ILE A 408 9.38 -26.36 3.69
CA ILE A 408 9.61 -27.58 4.46
C ILE A 408 8.97 -28.80 3.79
N GLN A 409 7.94 -28.58 2.96
CA GLN A 409 7.21 -29.60 2.22
C GLN A 409 6.94 -29.13 0.78
N PRO A 410 7.96 -29.08 -0.10
CA PRO A 410 7.81 -28.58 -1.46
C PRO A 410 6.74 -29.28 -2.31
N ILE A 411 6.34 -30.49 -1.93
CA ILE A 411 5.20 -31.20 -2.54
C ILE A 411 3.88 -30.42 -2.41
N SER A 412 3.76 -29.51 -1.45
CA SER A 412 2.60 -28.63 -1.30
C SER A 412 2.39 -27.71 -2.53
N VAL A 413 3.42 -27.45 -3.34
CA VAL A 413 3.29 -26.75 -4.63
C VAL A 413 2.31 -27.48 -5.56
N PHE A 414 2.40 -28.81 -5.65
CA PHE A 414 1.49 -29.60 -6.46
C PHE A 414 0.04 -29.42 -5.98
N TYR A 415 -0.18 -29.49 -4.67
CA TYR A 415 -1.51 -29.30 -4.08
C TYR A 415 -2.01 -27.86 -4.21
N SER A 416 -1.10 -26.87 -4.17
CA SER A 416 -1.44 -25.47 -4.36
C SER A 416 -1.91 -25.21 -5.80
N LEU A 417 -1.19 -25.74 -6.80
CA LEU A 417 -1.62 -25.69 -8.21
C LEU A 417 -2.92 -26.46 -8.44
N LEU A 418 -3.14 -27.56 -7.71
CA LEU A 418 -4.36 -28.37 -7.79
C LEU A 418 -5.58 -27.68 -7.17
N THR A 419 -5.37 -26.80 -6.19
CA THR A 419 -6.44 -26.15 -5.42
C THR A 419 -6.66 -24.69 -5.81
N ASN A 420 -5.69 -24.02 -6.43
CA ASN A 420 -5.82 -22.59 -6.78
C ASN A 420 -4.87 -22.20 -7.92
N ILE A 421 -5.18 -22.61 -9.16
CA ILE A 421 -4.29 -22.38 -10.31
C ILE A 421 -4.32 -20.92 -10.81
N SER A 422 -5.43 -20.21 -10.64
CA SER A 422 -5.61 -18.83 -11.15
C SER A 422 -4.69 -17.80 -10.50
N ARG A 423 -4.32 -18.04 -9.22
CA ARG A 423 -3.30 -17.27 -8.50
C ARG A 423 -1.93 -17.29 -9.20
N TYR A 424 -1.66 -18.28 -10.04
CA TYR A 424 -0.36 -18.51 -10.69
C TYR A 424 -0.27 -17.89 -12.10
N THR A 425 -0.57 -16.60 -12.16
CA THR A 425 -0.51 -15.76 -13.36
C THR A 425 0.46 -14.59 -13.17
N PRO A 426 0.94 -13.93 -14.25
CA PRO A 426 1.81 -12.75 -14.12
C PRO A 426 1.18 -11.66 -13.26
N ARG A 427 1.98 -10.88 -12.53
CA ARG A 427 1.45 -9.79 -11.70
C ARG A 427 0.78 -8.72 -12.55
N TRP A 428 1.38 -8.34 -13.69
CA TRP A 428 0.76 -7.37 -14.60
C TRP A 428 -0.62 -7.83 -15.10
N HIS A 429 -0.86 -9.14 -15.23
CA HIS A 429 -2.14 -9.68 -15.67
C HIS A 429 -3.21 -9.52 -14.58
N GLN A 430 -2.85 -9.75 -13.31
CA GLN A 430 -3.73 -9.53 -12.17
C GLN A 430 -4.04 -8.03 -12.02
N GLU A 431 -3.02 -7.18 -12.10
CA GLU A 431 -3.21 -5.72 -12.04
C GLU A 431 -4.00 -5.17 -13.23
N ALA A 432 -3.87 -5.76 -14.42
CA ALA A 432 -4.58 -5.32 -15.62
C ALA A 432 -6.10 -5.27 -15.41
N ILE A 433 -6.68 -6.36 -14.89
CA ILE A 433 -8.12 -6.44 -14.67
C ILE A 433 -8.57 -5.66 -13.44
N ALA A 434 -7.75 -5.62 -12.39
CA ALA A 434 -8.03 -4.85 -11.19
C ALA A 434 -8.13 -3.36 -11.50
N VAL A 435 -7.15 -2.79 -12.22
CA VAL A 435 -7.17 -1.38 -12.66
C VAL A 435 -8.31 -1.09 -13.65
N PHE A 436 -8.60 -2.05 -14.55
CA PHE A 436 -9.69 -1.89 -15.49
C PHE A 436 -11.04 -1.77 -14.79
N LEU A 437 -11.34 -2.67 -13.86
CA LEU A 437 -12.60 -2.66 -13.12
C LEU A 437 -12.65 -1.53 -12.09
N GLU A 438 -11.55 -1.24 -11.40
CA GLU A 438 -11.42 -0.08 -10.52
C GLU A 438 -11.88 1.21 -11.19
N THR A 439 -11.43 1.47 -12.43
CA THR A 439 -11.81 2.68 -13.17
C THR A 439 -13.31 2.78 -13.37
N TRP A 440 -13.96 1.69 -13.80
CA TRP A 440 -15.38 1.70 -14.14
C TRP A 440 -16.30 1.55 -12.92
N MET A 441 -15.89 0.78 -11.92
CA MET A 441 -16.58 0.66 -10.63
C MET A 441 -16.53 1.98 -9.84
N SER A 442 -15.53 2.82 -10.10
CA SER A 442 -15.40 4.16 -9.50
C SER A 442 -15.98 5.29 -10.35
N GLY A 443 -16.84 4.98 -11.33
CA GLY A 443 -17.54 5.99 -12.13
C GLY A 443 -16.65 6.72 -13.15
N GLY A 444 -15.48 6.15 -13.48
CA GLY A 444 -14.48 6.75 -14.35
C GLY A 444 -13.32 7.43 -13.61
N PHE A 445 -13.37 7.57 -12.28
CA PHE A 445 -12.23 8.03 -11.47
C PHE A 445 -11.25 6.88 -11.19
N GLY A 446 -10.49 6.50 -12.22
CA GLY A 446 -9.43 5.50 -12.08
C GLY A 446 -8.37 5.63 -13.17
N ARG A 447 -7.31 4.82 -13.05
CA ARG A 447 -6.04 5.06 -13.74
C ARG A 447 -6.11 4.97 -15.27
N ILE A 448 -7.08 4.26 -15.85
CA ILE A 448 -7.27 4.22 -17.31
C ILE A 448 -7.67 5.59 -17.90
N LEU A 449 -8.29 6.45 -17.07
CA LEU A 449 -8.60 7.84 -17.39
C LEU A 449 -7.65 8.83 -16.69
N GLY A 450 -6.56 8.33 -16.09
CA GLY A 450 -5.59 9.13 -15.34
C GLY A 450 -4.60 9.89 -16.22
N ASN A 451 -4.21 11.09 -15.78
CA ASN A 451 -3.24 11.93 -16.46
C ASN A 451 -1.81 11.37 -16.40
N PHE A 452 -1.46 10.69 -15.30
CA PHE A 452 -0.14 10.09 -15.14
C PHE A 452 0.14 9.01 -16.19
N ASP A 453 -0.81 8.09 -16.42
CA ASP A 453 -0.68 7.05 -17.43
C ASP A 453 -0.48 7.64 -18.85
N GLU A 454 -1.30 8.64 -19.22
CA GLU A 454 -1.16 9.32 -20.52
C GLU A 454 0.21 10.00 -20.65
N MET A 455 0.67 10.65 -19.57
CA MET A 455 1.98 11.28 -19.53
C MET A 455 3.12 10.26 -19.70
N TYR A 456 3.06 9.12 -19.02
CA TYR A 456 4.08 8.08 -19.09
C TYR A 456 4.23 7.54 -20.51
N PHE A 457 3.14 7.06 -21.13
CA PHE A 457 3.20 6.48 -22.47
C PHE A 457 3.55 7.51 -23.54
N ARG A 458 3.05 8.75 -23.43
CA ARG A 458 3.46 9.86 -24.30
C ARG A 458 4.95 10.16 -24.19
N THR A 459 5.48 10.16 -22.97
CA THR A 459 6.91 10.40 -22.72
C THR A 459 7.77 9.25 -23.27
N MET A 460 7.33 8.00 -23.15
CA MET A 460 8.01 6.85 -23.77
C MET A 460 8.15 6.99 -25.29
N VAL A 461 7.12 7.50 -25.96
CA VAL A 461 7.15 7.79 -27.41
C VAL A 461 8.08 8.96 -27.74
N LEU A 462 8.01 10.06 -26.98
CA LEU A 462 8.89 11.22 -27.14
C LEU A 462 10.38 10.86 -26.95
N ASP A 463 10.66 10.02 -25.96
CA ASP A 463 12.01 9.58 -25.59
C ASP A 463 12.53 8.46 -26.51
N LYS A 464 11.69 7.96 -27.43
CA LYS A 464 11.98 6.84 -28.32
C LYS A 464 12.47 5.59 -27.57
N LYS A 465 11.89 5.34 -26.39
CA LYS A 465 12.23 4.19 -25.56
C LYS A 465 11.64 2.90 -26.13
N LYS A 466 12.33 1.79 -25.89
CA LYS A 466 11.83 0.46 -26.21
C LYS A 466 10.72 0.08 -25.23
N PHE A 467 9.57 -0.33 -25.75
CA PHE A 467 8.50 -0.94 -24.96
C PHE A 467 8.89 -2.41 -24.66
N PRO A 468 8.73 -2.89 -23.41
CA PRO A 468 9.09 -4.25 -23.04
C PRO A 468 8.07 -5.28 -23.59
N SER A 469 8.53 -6.51 -23.80
CA SER A 469 7.62 -7.66 -23.86
C SER A 469 7.02 -7.96 -22.48
N ASP A 470 6.00 -8.81 -22.42
CA ASP A 470 5.39 -9.29 -21.16
C ASP A 470 6.42 -9.95 -20.23
N VAL A 471 7.36 -10.73 -20.79
CA VAL A 471 8.44 -11.38 -20.01
C VAL A 471 9.51 -10.37 -19.60
N GLU A 472 9.90 -9.44 -20.48
CA GLU A 472 10.86 -8.37 -20.12
C GLU A 472 10.33 -7.48 -19.01
N LEU A 473 9.01 -7.22 -18.99
CA LEU A 473 8.32 -6.46 -17.94
C LEU A 473 8.49 -7.14 -16.56
N GLU A 474 8.23 -8.44 -16.48
CA GLU A 474 8.32 -9.25 -15.24
C GLU A 474 9.75 -9.49 -14.75
N ALA A 475 10.68 -9.74 -15.67
CA ALA A 475 12.02 -10.22 -15.33
C ALA A 475 13.08 -9.11 -15.24
N LYS A 476 12.86 -7.95 -15.86
CA LYS A 476 13.91 -6.92 -16.01
C LYS A 476 13.42 -5.50 -15.73
N SER A 477 12.40 -5.03 -16.43
CA SER A 477 12.02 -3.60 -16.43
C SER A 477 11.61 -3.09 -15.05
N THR A 478 10.85 -3.88 -14.31
CA THR A 478 10.39 -3.57 -12.94
C THR A 478 11.50 -3.53 -11.90
N HIS A 479 12.66 -4.13 -12.17
CA HIS A 479 13.76 -4.15 -11.21
C HIS A 479 14.69 -2.95 -11.39
N ASN A 480 14.80 -2.40 -12.60
CA ASN A 480 15.76 -1.35 -12.92
C ASN A 480 15.12 0.04 -13.14
N SER A 481 13.79 0.13 -13.13
CA SER A 481 13.07 1.41 -13.29
C SER A 481 12.79 2.07 -11.94
N PHE A 482 12.81 3.40 -11.89
CA PHE A 482 12.35 4.18 -10.73
C PHE A 482 10.85 3.96 -10.43
N LEU A 483 10.08 3.45 -11.41
CA LEU A 483 8.67 3.10 -11.27
C LEU A 483 8.45 1.73 -10.60
N ILE A 484 9.47 0.88 -10.53
CA ILE A 484 9.40 -0.45 -9.89
C ILE A 484 8.15 -1.24 -10.35
N GLU A 485 7.29 -1.68 -9.43
CA GLU A 485 6.09 -2.49 -9.71
C GLU A 485 4.94 -1.67 -10.33
N ILE A 486 5.01 -0.33 -10.36
CA ILE A 486 4.00 0.54 -11.02
C ILE A 486 3.87 0.18 -12.51
N LEU A 487 4.95 -0.30 -13.13
CA LEU A 487 4.93 -0.74 -14.51
C LEU A 487 3.91 -1.86 -14.77
N PHE A 488 3.60 -2.71 -13.76
CA PHE A 488 2.57 -3.74 -13.89
C PHE A 488 1.18 -3.13 -14.09
N TYR A 489 0.85 -2.10 -13.32
CA TYR A 489 -0.40 -1.35 -13.44
C TYR A 489 -0.46 -0.62 -14.78
N LEU A 490 0.59 0.12 -15.15
CA LEU A 490 0.64 0.92 -16.38
C LEU A 490 0.47 0.06 -17.64
N TYR A 491 1.31 -0.97 -17.82
CA TYR A 491 1.23 -1.82 -19.01
C TYR A 491 0.01 -2.73 -19.00
N GLY A 492 -0.34 -3.30 -17.83
CA GLY A 492 -1.52 -4.15 -17.69
C GLY A 492 -2.80 -3.41 -18.04
N ALA A 493 -3.03 -2.23 -17.45
CA ALA A 493 -4.24 -1.43 -17.68
C ALA A 493 -4.35 -0.96 -19.13
N ARG A 494 -3.25 -0.51 -19.74
CA ARG A 494 -3.24 -0.11 -21.16
C ARG A 494 -3.49 -1.28 -22.10
N PHE A 495 -2.94 -2.46 -21.81
CA PHE A 495 -3.22 -3.65 -22.59
C PHE A 495 -4.69 -4.07 -22.48
N ALA A 496 -5.26 -4.06 -21.26
CA ALA A 496 -6.68 -4.33 -21.05
C ALA A 496 -7.58 -3.34 -21.81
N ALA A 497 -7.28 -2.03 -21.72
CA ALA A 497 -7.98 -0.99 -22.46
C ALA A 497 -7.91 -1.21 -23.99
N TYR A 498 -6.73 -1.52 -24.51
CA TYR A 498 -6.53 -1.87 -25.93
C TYR A 498 -7.39 -3.07 -26.36
N LEU A 499 -7.40 -4.15 -25.57
CA LEU A 499 -8.20 -5.33 -25.87
C LEU A 499 -9.70 -5.00 -25.90
N SER A 500 -10.19 -4.19 -24.95
CA SER A 500 -11.58 -3.74 -24.94
C SER A 500 -11.92 -2.85 -26.13
N ILE A 501 -11.00 -2.00 -26.60
CA ILE A 501 -11.20 -1.15 -27.78
C ILE A 501 -11.24 -2.01 -29.06
N LYS A 502 -10.29 -2.93 -29.21
CA LYS A 502 -10.15 -3.76 -30.42
C LYS A 502 -11.25 -4.81 -30.54
N TYR A 503 -11.62 -5.43 -29.43
CA TYR A 503 -12.60 -6.50 -29.40
C TYR A 503 -13.89 -6.03 -28.71
N ASP A 504 -13.95 -6.14 -27.39
CA ASP A 504 -15.02 -5.64 -26.51
C ASP A 504 -14.67 -5.93 -25.04
N SER A 505 -15.37 -5.30 -24.09
CA SER A 505 -15.15 -5.54 -22.65
C SER A 505 -15.60 -6.92 -22.18
N GLN A 506 -16.51 -7.60 -22.87
CA GLN A 506 -17.00 -8.91 -22.45
C GLN A 506 -15.92 -9.99 -22.67
N ARG A 507 -15.26 -10.00 -23.82
CA ARG A 507 -14.13 -10.89 -24.09
C ARG A 507 -12.96 -10.63 -23.16
N LEU A 508 -12.75 -9.38 -22.75
CA LEU A 508 -11.78 -9.08 -21.68
C LEU A 508 -12.16 -9.84 -20.40
N LEU A 509 -13.41 -9.71 -19.91
CA LEU A 509 -13.86 -10.44 -18.72
C LEU A 509 -13.75 -11.96 -18.90
N ASP A 510 -14.12 -12.48 -20.08
CA ASP A 510 -14.06 -13.92 -20.39
C ASP A 510 -12.63 -14.49 -20.30
N TRP A 511 -11.61 -13.67 -20.60
CA TRP A 511 -10.21 -14.06 -20.40
C TRP A 511 -9.85 -14.24 -18.92
N PHE A 512 -10.54 -13.58 -18.00
CA PHE A 512 -10.36 -13.72 -16.55
C PHE A 512 -11.34 -14.72 -15.88
N LYS A 513 -12.48 -15.05 -16.52
CA LYS A 513 -13.47 -16.03 -16.01
C LYS A 513 -13.02 -17.49 -16.08
N ILE A 514 -13.11 -18.27 -15.00
CA ILE A 514 -12.78 -19.71 -15.02
C ILE A 514 -14.06 -20.51 -15.24
N SER A 515 -14.12 -21.32 -16.30
CA SER A 515 -15.20 -22.29 -16.48
C SER A 515 -14.91 -23.59 -15.74
N SER A 516 -15.95 -24.42 -15.55
CA SER A 516 -15.83 -25.69 -14.82
C SER A 516 -14.81 -26.67 -15.43
N LYS A 517 -14.44 -26.48 -16.72
CA LYS A 517 -13.51 -27.31 -17.49
C LYS A 517 -12.13 -26.69 -17.72
N ASP A 518 -11.83 -25.53 -17.14
CA ASP A 518 -10.59 -24.77 -17.41
C ASP A 518 -9.38 -25.16 -16.54
N PHE A 519 -9.41 -26.34 -15.90
CA PHE A 519 -8.31 -26.79 -15.04
C PHE A 519 -6.97 -26.82 -15.78
N TYR A 520 -5.95 -26.18 -15.20
CA TYR A 520 -4.55 -26.18 -15.66
C TYR A 520 -4.30 -25.60 -17.06
N ARG A 521 -5.18 -24.72 -17.56
CA ARG A 521 -4.92 -23.96 -18.80
C ARG A 521 -4.08 -22.73 -18.52
N SER A 522 -3.04 -22.48 -19.34
CA SER A 522 -2.26 -21.24 -19.18
C SER A 522 -3.09 -20.01 -19.57
N PHE A 523 -2.74 -18.85 -18.99
CA PHE A 523 -3.43 -17.60 -19.32
C PHE A 523 -3.27 -17.23 -20.81
N LYS A 524 -2.15 -17.60 -21.46
CA LYS A 524 -1.95 -17.43 -22.91
C LYS A 524 -2.81 -18.37 -23.74
N ASP A 525 -2.92 -19.65 -23.38
CA ASP A 525 -3.81 -20.58 -24.09
C ASP A 525 -5.27 -20.10 -24.01
N LYS A 526 -5.67 -19.60 -22.83
CA LYS A 526 -6.99 -19.02 -22.64
C LYS A 526 -7.18 -17.75 -23.45
N PHE A 527 -6.16 -16.89 -23.51
CA PHE A 527 -6.17 -15.69 -24.35
C PHE A 527 -6.44 -16.05 -25.81
N GLU A 528 -5.71 -17.00 -26.38
CA GLU A 528 -5.88 -17.45 -27.76
C GLU A 528 -7.28 -18.02 -28.01
N ASN A 529 -7.80 -18.77 -27.05
CA ASN A 529 -9.15 -19.32 -27.12
C ASN A 529 -10.23 -18.24 -27.14
N VAL A 530 -10.06 -17.14 -26.40
CA VAL A 530 -11.04 -16.05 -26.32
C VAL A 530 -10.92 -15.07 -27.50
N PHE A 531 -9.71 -14.60 -27.79
CA PHE A 531 -9.46 -13.54 -28.76
C PHE A 531 -9.16 -14.05 -30.17
N LYS A 532 -8.95 -15.36 -30.35
CA LYS A 532 -8.63 -16.01 -31.63
C LYS A 532 -7.38 -15.43 -32.32
N THR A 533 -6.41 -15.01 -31.52
CA THR A 533 -5.10 -14.54 -31.97
C THR A 533 -4.04 -14.95 -30.96
N ASP A 534 -2.82 -15.17 -31.46
CA ASP A 534 -1.62 -15.36 -30.65
C ASP A 534 -1.40 -14.17 -29.69
N PHE A 535 -0.97 -14.48 -28.46
CA PHE A 535 -0.78 -13.49 -27.40
C PHE A 535 0.36 -12.51 -27.71
N ASP A 536 1.53 -13.03 -28.13
CA ASP A 536 2.71 -12.19 -28.35
C ASP A 536 2.48 -11.23 -29.54
N LYS A 537 1.74 -11.69 -30.56
CA LYS A 537 1.25 -10.84 -31.65
C LYS A 537 0.33 -9.75 -31.12
N ALA A 538 -0.66 -10.07 -30.28
CA ALA A 538 -1.58 -9.08 -29.73
C ALA A 538 -0.88 -8.03 -28.86
N TRP A 539 0.13 -8.44 -28.08
CA TRP A 539 0.98 -7.53 -27.30
C TRP A 539 1.76 -6.56 -28.20
N ASN A 540 2.34 -7.07 -29.29
CA ASN A 540 3.04 -6.23 -30.27
C ASN A 540 2.09 -5.26 -31.00
N ASP A 541 0.90 -5.73 -31.39
CA ASP A 541 -0.12 -4.87 -32.00
C ASP A 541 -0.57 -3.76 -31.02
N PHE A 542 -0.64 -4.06 -29.71
CA PHE A 542 -0.90 -3.08 -28.66
C PHE A 542 0.19 -2.01 -28.62
N ILE A 543 1.47 -2.41 -28.59
CA ILE A 543 2.59 -1.46 -28.54
C ILE A 543 2.56 -0.50 -29.74
N GLU A 544 2.31 -1.02 -30.94
CA GLU A 544 2.21 -0.18 -32.14
C GLU A 544 0.99 0.73 -32.12
N TYR A 545 -0.15 0.25 -31.61
CA TYR A 545 -1.32 1.08 -31.39
C TYR A 545 -1.04 2.22 -30.39
N GLU A 546 -0.41 1.93 -29.25
CA GLU A 546 -0.10 2.92 -28.21
C GLU A 546 0.83 4.01 -28.76
N LYS A 547 1.86 3.63 -29.53
CA LYS A 547 2.74 4.59 -30.21
C LYS A 547 1.98 5.52 -31.14
N GLN A 548 1.06 4.98 -31.94
CA GLN A 548 0.25 5.78 -32.87
C GLN A 548 -0.74 6.68 -32.13
N PHE A 549 -1.38 6.17 -31.08
CA PHE A 549 -2.32 6.92 -30.24
C PHE A 549 -1.62 8.12 -29.60
N GLN A 550 -0.49 7.90 -28.93
CA GLN A 550 0.27 8.99 -28.30
C GLN A 550 0.94 9.91 -29.31
N GLY A 551 1.33 9.41 -30.50
CA GLY A 551 1.81 10.23 -31.60
C GLY A 551 0.81 11.35 -31.98
N LYS A 552 -0.48 11.02 -32.04
CA LYS A 552 -1.55 12.00 -32.30
C LYS A 552 -1.68 13.03 -31.17
N ASN A 553 -1.57 12.59 -29.91
CA ASN A 553 -1.57 13.51 -28.77
C ASN A 553 -0.38 14.47 -28.82
N ILE A 554 0.82 13.99 -29.19
CA ILE A 554 2.02 14.82 -29.35
C ILE A 554 1.84 15.86 -30.45
N GLU A 555 1.32 15.47 -31.61
CA GLU A 555 1.03 16.39 -32.72
C GLU A 555 0.03 17.47 -32.30
N LYS A 556 -1.03 17.08 -31.59
CA LYS A 556 -2.07 17.99 -31.09
C LYS A 556 -1.49 19.02 -30.11
N LEU A 557 -0.68 18.59 -29.14
CA LEU A 557 -0.04 19.50 -28.18
C LEU A 557 0.97 20.44 -28.86
N SER A 558 1.74 19.92 -29.82
CA SER A 558 2.76 20.68 -30.54
C SER A 558 2.15 21.80 -31.41
N SER A 559 0.90 21.64 -31.85
CA SER A 559 0.20 22.62 -32.70
C SER A 559 0.00 24.00 -32.05
N SER A 560 0.05 24.09 -30.71
CA SER A 560 -0.25 25.32 -29.97
C SER A 560 0.99 26.09 -29.48
N GLY A 561 2.19 25.71 -29.93
CA GLY A 561 3.46 26.28 -29.49
C GLY A 561 3.86 25.82 -28.09
N THR A 562 5.07 25.28 -27.93
CA THR A 562 5.56 24.77 -26.63
C THR A 562 6.37 25.83 -25.89
N THR A 563 6.38 25.75 -24.56
CA THR A 563 7.20 26.62 -23.72
C THR A 563 8.68 26.29 -23.87
N ASP A 564 9.53 27.32 -23.93
CA ASP A 564 10.98 27.17 -23.94
C ASP A 564 11.46 26.67 -22.57
N ILE A 565 11.99 25.44 -22.53
CA ILE A 565 12.48 24.78 -21.31
C ILE A 565 14.01 24.68 -21.39
N LYS A 566 14.71 25.29 -20.44
CA LYS A 566 16.16 25.13 -20.28
C LYS A 566 16.44 24.02 -19.27
N ARG A 567 16.88 22.86 -19.76
CA ARG A 567 17.36 21.77 -18.89
C ARG A 567 18.64 22.18 -18.19
N LEU A 568 18.67 22.04 -16.87
CA LEU A 568 19.87 22.30 -16.08
C LEU A 568 20.78 21.07 -16.01
N ARG A 569 20.18 19.88 -16.11
CA ARG A 569 20.85 18.58 -16.12
C ARG A 569 20.11 17.63 -17.05
N TYR A 570 20.84 16.68 -17.67
CA TYR A 570 20.25 15.64 -18.53
C TYR A 570 20.07 14.30 -17.82
N GLN A 571 20.88 13.99 -16.81
CA GLN A 571 20.71 12.80 -15.98
C GLN A 571 19.52 13.00 -15.00
N PRO A 572 18.55 12.08 -14.96
CA PRO A 572 17.40 12.14 -14.07
C PRO A 572 17.77 11.79 -12.62
N PHE A 573 16.88 12.15 -11.70
CA PHE A 573 16.96 11.84 -10.27
C PHE A 573 15.94 10.77 -9.83
N GLY A 574 15.23 10.12 -10.77
CA GLY A 574 14.10 9.25 -10.43
C GLY A 574 12.94 10.06 -9.86
N TRP A 575 12.45 9.68 -8.67
CA TRP A 575 11.49 10.47 -7.90
C TRP A 575 12.19 11.53 -7.05
N VAL A 576 11.53 12.67 -6.79
CA VAL A 576 12.07 13.78 -6.01
C VAL A 576 11.05 14.33 -5.03
N THR A 577 11.53 14.88 -3.91
CA THR A 577 10.72 15.63 -2.94
C THR A 577 10.30 16.99 -3.50
N ALA A 578 9.52 17.77 -2.72
CA ALA A 578 9.40 19.21 -2.98
C ALA A 578 10.80 19.87 -3.03
N PRO A 579 11.09 20.71 -4.04
CA PRO A 579 12.34 21.46 -4.11
C PRO A 579 12.26 22.75 -3.29
N HIS A 580 13.37 23.16 -2.69
CA HIS A 580 13.44 24.36 -1.86
C HIS A 580 14.60 25.26 -2.31
N TYR A 581 14.31 26.53 -2.59
CA TYR A 581 15.31 27.50 -3.05
C TYR A 581 16.06 28.13 -1.87
N ASP A 582 17.39 28.13 -1.94
CA ASP A 582 18.29 28.85 -1.06
C ASP A 582 18.80 30.12 -1.77
N PRO A 583 18.26 31.32 -1.44
CA PRO A 583 18.68 32.56 -2.06
C PRO A 583 20.09 33.02 -1.65
N LEU A 584 20.64 32.51 -0.55
CA LEU A 584 21.98 32.89 -0.07
C LEU A 584 23.07 32.25 -0.91
N THR A 585 22.87 30.99 -1.33
CA THR A 585 23.85 30.25 -2.16
C THR A 585 23.41 30.04 -3.61
N GLU A 586 22.24 30.55 -4.01
CA GLU A 586 21.62 30.32 -5.33
C GLU A 586 21.57 28.83 -5.70
N SER A 587 21.01 28.03 -4.80
CA SER A 587 20.91 26.57 -4.98
C SER A 587 19.52 26.06 -4.64
N VAL A 588 19.17 24.86 -5.11
CA VAL A 588 17.93 24.17 -4.80
C VAL A 588 18.23 22.90 -4.02
N ILE A 589 17.51 22.67 -2.92
CA ILE A 589 17.67 21.50 -2.04
C ILE A 589 16.44 20.60 -2.18
N PHE A 590 16.66 19.29 -2.39
CA PHE A 590 15.60 18.28 -2.51
C PHE A 590 16.13 16.87 -2.19
N GLY A 591 15.27 15.95 -1.77
CA GLY A 591 15.58 14.53 -1.70
C GLY A 591 15.29 13.82 -3.02
N TYR A 592 15.97 12.71 -3.29
CA TYR A 592 15.71 11.89 -4.49
C TYR A 592 15.72 10.38 -4.21
N HIS A 593 15.05 9.62 -5.08
CA HIS A 593 15.00 8.16 -5.07
C HIS A 593 15.17 7.63 -6.50
N GLN A 594 16.35 7.07 -6.80
CA GLN A 594 16.79 6.72 -8.15
C GLN A 594 17.32 5.28 -8.21
N PRO A 595 17.16 4.57 -9.34
CA PRO A 595 17.90 3.35 -9.64
C PRO A 595 19.40 3.46 -9.34
N HIS A 596 19.96 2.39 -8.77
CA HIS A 596 21.39 2.23 -8.50
C HIS A 596 22.00 3.16 -7.44
N HIS A 597 21.22 4.06 -6.83
CA HIS A 597 21.71 5.04 -5.86
C HIS A 597 20.93 4.93 -4.54
N LEU A 598 21.62 5.14 -3.42
CA LEU A 598 20.95 5.28 -2.13
C LEU A 598 20.20 6.62 -2.11
N SER A 599 18.94 6.59 -1.68
CA SER A 599 18.15 7.81 -1.49
C SER A 599 18.84 8.75 -0.51
N SER A 600 18.92 10.02 -0.92
CA SER A 600 19.79 11.04 -0.31
C SER A 600 19.20 12.44 -0.50
N ILE A 601 19.70 13.40 0.28
CA ILE A 601 19.36 14.83 0.19
C ILE A 601 20.42 15.52 -0.67
N GLN A 602 19.98 16.23 -1.69
CA GLN A 602 20.77 16.83 -2.75
C GLN A 602 20.71 18.36 -2.65
N LYS A 603 21.87 19.01 -2.66
CA LYS A 603 22.02 20.45 -2.92
C LYS A 603 22.47 20.66 -4.36
N PHE A 604 21.70 21.39 -5.17
CA PHE A 604 21.93 21.64 -6.59
C PHE A 604 22.22 23.13 -6.85
N ASP A 605 23.42 23.47 -7.27
CA ASP A 605 23.85 24.85 -7.56
C ASP A 605 23.34 25.29 -8.94
N LEU A 606 22.57 26.39 -8.99
CA LEU A 606 21.95 26.90 -10.21
C LEU A 606 22.91 27.67 -11.13
N ARG A 607 24.06 28.10 -10.64
CA ARG A 607 25.09 28.81 -11.42
C ARG A 607 25.99 27.82 -12.14
N SER A 608 26.43 26.78 -11.43
CA SER A 608 27.37 25.78 -11.95
C SER A 608 26.69 24.53 -12.52
N ASN A 609 25.40 24.31 -12.23
CA ASN A 609 24.65 23.08 -12.52
C ASN A 609 25.30 21.83 -11.89
N GLN A 610 26.00 21.99 -10.77
CA GLN A 610 26.61 20.90 -10.02
C GLN A 610 25.73 20.48 -8.85
N SER A 611 25.78 19.19 -8.51
CA SER A 611 24.99 18.60 -7.45
C SER A 611 25.91 17.98 -6.39
N ASN A 612 25.72 18.32 -5.11
CA ASN A 612 26.39 17.71 -3.96
C ASN A 612 25.39 17.06 -2.98
N ILE A 613 25.65 15.82 -2.56
CA ILE A 613 24.86 15.14 -1.52
C ILE A 613 25.25 15.74 -0.16
N ILE A 614 24.26 16.16 0.61
CA ILE A 614 24.44 16.81 1.93
C ILE A 614 23.78 16.03 3.08
N GLY A 615 23.13 14.91 2.81
CA GLY A 615 22.48 14.10 3.83
C GLY A 615 21.89 12.79 3.29
N THR A 616 21.60 11.84 4.19
CA THR A 616 21.03 10.52 3.85
C THR A 616 19.53 10.46 4.03
N LEU A 617 18.82 9.70 3.19
CA LEU A 617 17.37 9.49 3.30
C LEU A 617 17.07 7.97 3.27
N PRO A 618 17.06 7.28 4.42
CA PRO A 618 17.13 5.82 4.46
C PRO A 618 15.85 5.08 4.04
N THR A 619 14.69 5.71 4.20
CA THR A 619 13.35 5.10 4.06
C THR A 619 12.45 5.98 3.18
N PRO A 620 12.74 6.06 1.87
CA PRO A 620 11.93 6.85 0.93
C PRO A 620 10.55 6.21 0.74
N SER A 621 9.50 7.03 0.56
CA SER A 621 8.24 6.59 -0.03
C SER A 621 8.43 6.33 -1.53
N GLN A 622 7.37 5.85 -2.18
CA GLN A 622 7.45 5.50 -3.59
C GLN A 622 7.45 6.74 -4.49
N TYR A 623 6.52 7.70 -4.32
CA TYR A 623 6.32 8.81 -5.26
C TYR A 623 6.90 10.14 -4.76
N GLU A 624 6.56 10.55 -3.54
CA GLU A 624 6.98 11.83 -2.97
C GLU A 624 8.36 11.78 -2.31
N VAL A 625 8.93 10.57 -2.15
CA VAL A 625 10.21 10.25 -1.50
C VAL A 625 10.21 10.55 0.00
N ALA A 626 9.95 11.79 0.40
CA ALA A 626 9.79 12.23 1.77
C ALA A 626 9.10 13.59 1.78
N SER A 627 8.47 13.92 2.90
CA SER A 627 8.06 15.29 3.15
C SER A 627 9.26 16.16 3.52
N THR A 628 9.32 17.39 3.02
CA THR A 628 10.48 18.28 3.21
C THR A 628 10.07 19.74 3.34
N ALA A 629 10.81 20.51 4.14
CA ALA A 629 10.65 21.96 4.29
C ALA A 629 12.03 22.62 4.51
N PHE A 630 12.21 23.87 4.11
CA PHE A 630 13.48 24.57 4.28
C PHE A 630 13.32 25.98 4.85
N ASP A 631 13.94 26.21 6.00
CA ASP A 631 14.08 27.54 6.58
C ASP A 631 15.43 28.13 6.13
N TYR A 632 15.39 28.88 5.03
CA TYR A 632 16.59 29.54 4.50
C TYR A 632 17.13 30.66 5.41
N GLY A 633 16.31 31.19 6.33
CA GLY A 633 16.75 32.19 7.32
C GLY A 633 17.64 31.60 8.40
N LYS A 634 17.49 30.29 8.68
CA LYS A 634 18.29 29.55 9.66
C LYS A 634 19.25 28.53 9.05
N GLY A 635 19.08 28.18 7.77
CA GLY A 635 19.84 27.11 7.12
C GLY A 635 19.41 25.71 7.58
N LEU A 636 18.14 25.54 7.98
CA LEU A 636 17.60 24.28 8.51
C LEU A 636 16.69 23.61 7.48
N PHE A 637 17.05 22.39 7.09
CA PHE A 637 16.28 21.56 6.16
C PHE A 637 15.59 20.43 6.92
N PHE A 638 14.26 20.46 6.96
CA PHE A 638 13.43 19.46 7.61
C PHE A 638 13.06 18.36 6.62
N TYR A 639 13.06 17.11 7.07
CA TYR A 639 12.68 15.96 6.25
C TYR A 639 12.12 14.81 7.10
N THR A 640 11.32 13.95 6.48
CA THR A 640 10.75 12.77 7.15
C THR A 640 11.52 11.48 6.85
N THR A 641 11.57 10.57 7.82
CA THR A 641 11.96 9.16 7.65
C THR A 641 10.76 8.24 7.95
N ASN A 642 10.91 6.93 7.78
CA ASN A 642 9.84 5.92 7.84
C ASN A 642 8.69 6.17 6.85
N ASN A 643 9.01 6.66 5.64
CA ASN A 643 8.00 7.03 4.65
C ASN A 643 7.42 5.85 3.85
N ASN A 644 7.92 4.62 4.02
CA ASN A 644 7.41 3.45 3.31
C ASN A 644 6.73 2.42 4.22
N GLN A 645 7.13 2.35 5.50
CA GLN A 645 6.64 1.44 6.53
C GLN A 645 6.92 2.09 7.88
N LEU A 646 6.04 1.89 8.88
CA LEU A 646 6.09 2.48 10.22
C LEU A 646 5.63 3.95 10.29
N TYR A 647 5.74 4.53 11.48
CA TYR A 647 5.34 5.88 11.79
C TYR A 647 6.45 6.87 11.43
N ARG A 648 6.11 7.96 10.73
CA ARG A 648 7.10 8.94 10.27
C ARG A 648 7.71 9.70 11.44
N ASP A 649 9.03 9.82 11.37
CA ASP A 649 9.79 10.79 12.15
C ASP A 649 9.98 12.08 11.37
N VAL A 650 10.21 13.17 12.09
CA VAL A 650 10.67 14.44 11.54
C VAL A 650 12.10 14.70 12.02
N TRP A 651 12.99 14.88 11.06
CA TRP A 651 14.40 15.21 11.23
C TRP A 651 14.69 16.62 10.73
N VAL A 652 15.77 17.21 11.22
CA VAL A 652 16.36 18.44 10.72
C VAL A 652 17.83 18.22 10.36
N LEU A 653 18.24 18.76 9.23
CA LEU A 653 19.62 18.84 8.74
C LEU A 653 20.05 20.32 8.75
N ASP A 654 21.16 20.64 9.42
CA ASP A 654 21.82 21.94 9.24
C ASP A 654 22.61 21.92 7.92
N VAL A 655 22.23 22.76 6.97
CA VAL A 655 22.79 22.77 5.61
C VAL A 655 24.26 23.21 5.57
N LYS A 656 24.76 23.83 6.64
CA LYS A 656 26.14 24.31 6.73
C LYS A 656 27.05 23.31 7.45
N SER A 657 26.62 22.71 8.55
CA SER A 657 27.40 21.71 9.27
C SER A 657 27.18 20.28 8.78
N GLU A 658 26.11 20.04 8.05
CA GLU A 658 25.63 18.71 7.62
C GLU A 658 25.25 17.78 8.78
N GLU A 659 25.09 18.34 9.99
CA GLU A 659 24.63 17.59 11.16
C GLU A 659 23.12 17.38 11.11
N THR A 660 22.68 16.16 11.44
CA THR A 660 21.27 15.80 11.52
C THR A 660 20.81 15.55 12.95
N LYS A 661 19.55 15.87 13.22
CA LYS A 661 18.92 15.63 14.52
C LYS A 661 17.44 15.29 14.33
N ILE A 662 16.95 14.28 15.05
CA ILE A 662 15.53 14.02 15.16
C ILE A 662 14.86 15.08 16.06
N ILE A 663 13.76 15.67 15.57
CA ILE A 663 12.98 16.64 16.35
C ILE A 663 11.65 16.06 16.85
N PHE A 664 11.00 15.20 16.05
CA PHE A 664 9.78 14.49 16.45
C PHE A 664 9.84 13.02 16.03
N LEU A 665 9.93 12.11 17.00
CA LEU A 665 9.92 10.65 16.79
C LEU A 665 8.47 10.14 16.71
N ASP A 666 8.18 9.21 15.79
CA ASP A 666 6.88 8.54 15.58
C ASP A 666 5.70 9.53 15.51
N SER A 667 5.95 10.74 15.02
CA SER A 667 4.99 11.84 15.06
C SER A 667 3.90 11.73 13.99
N ARG A 668 4.16 10.94 12.95
CA ARG A 668 3.26 10.68 11.81
C ARG A 668 2.93 11.93 10.98
N ILE A 669 3.82 12.93 11.04
CA ILE A 669 3.66 14.22 10.36
C ILE A 669 4.32 14.15 8.98
N GLY A 670 3.58 14.53 7.95
CA GLY A 670 4.07 14.81 6.60
C GLY A 670 3.63 16.18 6.10
N HIS A 671 3.65 16.36 4.78
CA HIS A 671 3.36 17.62 4.08
C HIS A 671 3.90 18.89 4.78
N LEU A 672 5.18 18.83 5.17
CA LEU A 672 5.89 19.85 5.93
C LEU A 672 6.01 21.16 5.14
N THR A 673 5.90 22.29 5.85
CA THR A 673 6.23 23.61 5.33
C THR A 673 6.68 24.53 6.46
N VAL A 674 7.51 25.53 6.17
CA VAL A 674 8.08 26.41 7.21
C VAL A 674 8.14 27.84 6.74
N SER A 675 7.82 28.79 7.62
CA SER A 675 8.01 30.21 7.33
C SER A 675 9.42 30.63 7.72
N PRO A 676 10.19 31.26 6.82
CA PRO A 676 11.52 31.80 7.12
C PRO A 676 11.48 33.02 8.05
N LYS A 677 10.31 33.65 8.25
CA LYS A 677 10.13 34.84 9.10
C LYS A 677 9.68 34.48 10.52
N THR A 678 8.66 33.61 10.65
CA THR A 678 8.16 33.20 11.97
C THR A 678 8.90 31.96 12.50
N HIS A 679 9.60 31.23 11.62
CA HIS A 679 10.27 29.97 11.91
C HIS A 679 9.31 28.85 12.38
N GLU A 680 8.00 29.01 12.16
CA GLU A 680 7.00 28.00 12.52
C GLU A 680 7.01 26.86 11.50
N LEU A 681 7.11 25.62 11.98
CA LEU A 681 7.02 24.41 11.16
C LEU A 681 5.58 23.90 11.18
N TRP A 682 4.98 23.78 10.01
CA TRP A 682 3.64 23.25 9.80
C TRP A 682 3.72 21.87 9.15
N GLY A 683 2.68 21.07 9.33
CA GLY A 683 2.56 19.77 8.69
C GLY A 683 1.15 19.19 8.78
N VAL A 684 1.00 17.97 8.27
CA VAL A 684 -0.23 17.19 8.32
C VAL A 684 0.05 15.88 9.04
N LYS A 685 -0.63 15.64 10.15
CA LYS A 685 -0.56 14.41 10.92
C LYS A 685 -1.62 13.43 10.42
N HIS A 686 -1.24 12.16 10.26
CA HIS A 686 -2.15 11.06 9.95
C HIS A 686 -2.38 10.19 11.21
N SER A 687 -3.64 9.84 11.51
CA SER A 687 -4.00 8.94 12.60
C SER A 687 -5.42 8.42 12.45
N GLY A 688 -5.62 7.10 12.62
CA GLY A 688 -6.95 6.50 12.58
C GLY A 688 -7.67 6.72 11.24
N GLY A 689 -6.91 6.85 10.15
CA GLY A 689 -7.44 7.20 8.84
C GLY A 689 -7.92 8.65 8.71
N LYS A 690 -7.52 9.56 9.58
CA LYS A 690 -7.83 11.00 9.48
C LYS A 690 -6.56 11.81 9.27
N ALA A 691 -6.69 12.93 8.55
CA ALA A 691 -5.69 13.98 8.51
C ALA A 691 -6.00 15.11 9.49
N ALA A 692 -4.95 15.71 10.05
CA ALA A 692 -5.04 16.93 10.81
C ALA A 692 -3.89 17.89 10.52
N ILE A 693 -4.18 19.19 10.35
CA ILE A 693 -3.15 20.22 10.28
C ILE A 693 -2.59 20.43 11.69
N ILE A 694 -1.27 20.42 11.77
CA ILE A 694 -0.52 20.66 12.99
C ILE A 694 0.53 21.76 12.73
N TYR A 695 0.95 22.44 13.77
CA TYR A 695 2.11 23.33 13.71
C TYR A 695 2.97 23.25 14.97
N SER A 696 4.22 23.67 14.83
CA SER A 696 5.22 23.71 15.86
C SER A 696 5.93 25.07 15.86
N PRO A 697 5.80 25.86 16.93
CA PRO A 697 6.54 27.12 17.04
C PRO A 697 8.03 26.84 17.28
N TYR A 698 8.89 27.70 16.77
CA TYR A 698 10.32 27.68 17.12
C TYR A 698 10.49 27.83 18.64
N PRO A 699 11.35 27.02 19.31
CA PRO A 699 12.39 26.15 18.76
C PRO A 699 11.98 24.66 18.61
N TYR A 700 10.75 24.38 18.20
CA TYR A 700 10.23 23.05 17.83
C TYR A 700 10.10 22.04 18.99
N ASN A 701 9.69 22.53 20.16
CA ASN A 701 9.53 21.68 21.35
C ASN A 701 8.09 21.20 21.59
N ILE A 702 7.12 21.68 20.82
CA ILE A 702 5.69 21.43 21.02
C ILE A 702 5.04 21.19 19.65
N LEU A 703 4.07 20.27 19.59
CA LEU A 703 3.20 20.03 18.45
C LEU A 703 1.77 20.40 18.82
N GLU A 704 1.16 21.32 18.08
CA GLU A 704 -0.22 21.75 18.29
C GLU A 704 -1.10 21.39 17.09
N GLN A 705 -2.20 20.67 17.35
CA GLN A 705 -3.22 20.36 16.35
C GLN A 705 -4.22 21.52 16.22
N VAL A 706 -4.38 22.04 15.01
CA VAL A 706 -5.28 23.18 14.74
C VAL A 706 -6.60 22.76 14.13
N LYS A 707 -6.60 21.80 13.19
CA LYS A 707 -7.80 21.33 12.48
C LYS A 707 -7.70 19.85 12.11
N GLU A 708 -8.70 19.06 12.46
CA GLU A 708 -8.90 17.68 12.01
C GLU A 708 -9.96 17.61 10.89
N PHE A 709 -9.76 16.71 9.93
CA PHE A 709 -10.64 16.44 8.81
C PHE A 709 -11.41 15.13 9.02
N SER A 710 -12.59 15.04 8.43
CA SER A 710 -13.36 13.79 8.38
C SER A 710 -12.65 12.76 7.51
N VAL A 711 -12.85 11.47 7.78
CA VAL A 711 -12.28 10.40 6.95
C VAL A 711 -12.76 10.56 5.51
N GLY A 712 -11.82 10.51 4.57
CA GLY A 712 -12.07 10.68 3.14
C GLY A 712 -11.93 12.13 2.63
N ASP A 713 -11.81 13.12 3.51
CA ASP A 713 -11.35 14.46 3.14
C ASP A 713 -9.91 14.65 3.63
N GLU A 714 -9.03 15.10 2.75
CA GLU A 714 -7.58 15.17 3.02
C GLU A 714 -7.04 16.55 2.66
N ILE A 715 -6.02 16.99 3.39
CA ILE A 715 -5.25 18.20 3.06
C ILE A 715 -3.78 17.83 2.94
N GLN A 716 -3.13 18.29 1.87
CA GLN A 716 -1.78 17.89 1.51
C GLN A 716 -1.01 19.06 0.89
N GLN A 717 0.30 18.86 0.68
CA GLN A 717 1.19 19.78 -0.05
C GLN A 717 1.09 21.22 0.47
N LEU A 718 1.30 21.38 1.78
CA LEU A 718 1.25 22.67 2.45
C LEU A 718 2.35 23.62 1.94
N ALA A 719 2.00 24.89 1.78
CA ALA A 719 2.94 25.96 1.44
C ALA A 719 2.59 27.22 2.23
N VAL A 720 3.31 27.45 3.33
CA VAL A 720 3.17 28.70 4.09
C VAL A 720 3.91 29.82 3.36
N SER A 721 3.29 30.99 3.32
CA SER A 721 3.88 32.21 2.75
C SER A 721 5.16 32.62 3.51
N PRO A 722 6.15 33.26 2.85
CA PRO A 722 7.36 33.74 3.51
C PRO A 722 7.12 34.56 4.80
N SER A 723 6.05 35.35 4.85
CA SER A 723 5.62 36.17 5.99
C SER A 723 5.01 35.38 7.13
N GLY A 724 4.48 34.19 6.85
CA GLY A 724 3.72 33.36 7.79
C GLY A 724 2.24 33.70 7.89
N GLU A 725 1.74 34.67 7.12
CA GLU A 725 0.35 35.16 7.23
C GLU A 725 -0.67 34.20 6.61
N TYR A 726 -0.32 33.60 5.47
CA TYR A 726 -1.19 32.69 4.73
C TYR A 726 -0.56 31.31 4.53
N LEU A 727 -1.42 30.29 4.50
CA LEU A 727 -1.13 28.91 4.18
C LEU A 727 -1.90 28.52 2.91
N ALA A 728 -1.19 28.21 1.83
CA ALA A 728 -1.76 27.54 0.66
C ALA A 728 -1.69 26.02 0.83
N ALA A 729 -2.67 25.29 0.34
CA ALA A 729 -2.70 23.84 0.44
C ALA A 729 -3.53 23.20 -0.68
N THR A 730 -3.29 21.91 -0.95
CA THR A 730 -4.13 21.07 -1.79
C THR A 730 -5.18 20.38 -0.91
N LEU A 731 -6.45 20.70 -1.12
CA LEU A 731 -7.60 20.06 -0.48
C LEU A 731 -8.18 18.99 -1.41
N LEU A 732 -8.35 17.79 -0.89
CA LEU A 732 -8.90 16.62 -1.57
C LEU A 732 -10.19 16.21 -0.85
N LYS A 733 -11.29 16.08 -1.59
CA LYS A 733 -12.59 15.71 -1.02
C LYS A 733 -13.04 14.37 -1.52
N SER A 734 -13.74 13.63 -0.65
CA SER A 734 -14.29 12.29 -0.93
C SER A 734 -15.17 12.19 -2.18
N ASN A 735 -15.69 13.31 -2.69
CA ASN A 735 -16.43 13.39 -3.95
C ASN A 735 -15.54 13.47 -5.21
N GLY A 736 -14.22 13.39 -5.07
CA GLY A 736 -13.22 13.46 -6.13
C GLY A 736 -12.79 14.88 -6.52
N VAL A 737 -13.25 15.91 -5.80
CA VAL A 737 -12.81 17.29 -6.04
C VAL A 737 -11.44 17.52 -5.40
N GLN A 738 -10.49 17.97 -6.21
CA GLN A 738 -9.17 18.44 -5.79
C GLN A 738 -9.06 19.95 -6.03
N SER A 739 -8.58 20.70 -5.04
CA SER A 739 -8.55 22.17 -5.10
C SER A 739 -7.31 22.75 -4.42
N ILE A 740 -6.83 23.88 -4.91
CA ILE A 740 -5.92 24.75 -4.15
C ILE A 740 -6.77 25.70 -3.32
N ILE A 741 -6.47 25.77 -2.04
CA ILE A 741 -7.13 26.63 -1.06
C ILE A 741 -6.12 27.56 -0.40
N LEU A 742 -6.60 28.71 0.07
CA LEU A 742 -5.82 29.69 0.82
C LEU A 742 -6.43 29.91 2.20
N ILE A 743 -5.62 29.80 3.25
CA ILE A 743 -6.06 29.88 4.65
C ILE A 743 -5.26 30.98 5.35
N ASN A 744 -5.92 31.82 6.15
CA ASN A 744 -5.21 32.74 7.06
C ASN A 744 -4.69 31.97 8.29
N CYS A 745 -3.39 32.06 8.57
CA CYS A 745 -2.74 31.29 9.63
C CYS A 745 -3.22 31.68 11.04
N ASP A 746 -3.49 32.97 11.29
CA ASP A 746 -3.96 33.45 12.60
C ASP A 746 -5.39 32.98 12.87
N SER A 747 -6.28 33.07 11.87
CA SER A 747 -7.62 32.49 11.96
C SER A 747 -7.56 30.98 12.20
N LEU A 748 -6.69 30.24 11.51
CA LEU A 748 -6.55 28.79 11.71
C LEU A 748 -6.10 28.42 13.14
N LYS A 749 -5.27 29.25 13.77
CA LYS A 749 -4.83 29.06 15.16
C LYS A 749 -5.91 29.41 16.18
N THR A 750 -6.66 30.50 15.94
CA THR A 750 -7.53 31.15 16.96
C THR A 750 -9.01 30.86 16.82
N GLU A 751 -9.52 30.62 15.61
CA GLU A 751 -10.94 30.42 15.34
C GLU A 751 -11.35 28.95 15.47
N ASN A 752 -12.63 28.72 15.75
CA ASN A 752 -13.20 27.37 15.82
C ASN A 752 -13.67 26.85 14.45
N ALA A 753 -13.91 27.74 13.47
CA ALA A 753 -14.41 27.40 12.14
C ALA A 753 -13.25 27.31 11.14
N PHE A 754 -13.27 26.30 10.28
CA PHE A 754 -12.29 26.17 9.19
C PHE A 754 -12.72 27.03 8.00
N SER A 755 -12.19 28.24 7.95
CA SER A 755 -12.44 29.21 6.87
C SER A 755 -11.27 29.23 5.89
N PHE A 756 -11.57 29.20 4.59
CA PHE A 756 -10.57 29.26 3.52
C PHE A 756 -11.17 29.84 2.25
N GLU A 757 -10.30 30.35 1.38
CA GLU A 757 -10.67 30.85 0.05
C GLU A 757 -10.29 29.82 -1.03
N TYR A 758 -11.15 29.65 -2.04
CA TYR A 758 -10.86 28.76 -3.17
C TYR A 758 -10.02 29.48 -4.22
N VAL A 759 -8.85 28.92 -4.54
CA VAL A 759 -7.99 29.43 -5.62
C VAL A 759 -8.40 28.82 -6.96
N THR A 760 -8.49 27.49 -7.02
CA THR A 760 -8.93 26.75 -8.20
C THR A 760 -9.20 25.29 -7.88
N SER A 761 -10.12 24.67 -8.61
CA SER A 761 -10.39 23.22 -8.63
C SER A 761 -10.18 22.60 -10.01
N VAL A 762 -9.61 23.37 -10.96
CA VAL A 762 -9.56 22.98 -12.37
C VAL A 762 -8.31 22.15 -12.66
N GLY A 763 -8.52 20.93 -13.18
CA GLY A 763 -7.46 20.06 -13.67
C GLY A 763 -6.57 19.48 -12.58
N SER A 764 -7.14 19.01 -11.47
CA SER A 764 -6.39 18.32 -10.39
C SER A 764 -5.13 19.10 -9.95
N PRO A 765 -5.27 20.34 -9.43
CA PRO A 765 -4.13 21.20 -9.16
C PRO A 765 -3.32 20.71 -7.94
N GLU A 766 -1.99 20.85 -8.00
CA GLU A 766 -1.02 20.31 -7.02
C GLU A 766 0.22 21.20 -6.84
N ASN A 767 0.94 20.97 -5.74
CA ASN A 767 2.22 21.56 -5.36
C ASN A 767 2.18 23.11 -5.40
N PRO A 768 1.30 23.75 -4.58
CA PRO A 768 1.30 25.20 -4.47
C PRO A 768 2.64 25.72 -3.94
N SER A 769 3.11 26.86 -4.43
CA SER A 769 4.32 27.53 -3.96
C SER A 769 4.24 29.04 -4.14
N TRP A 770 4.92 29.77 -3.24
CA TRP A 770 4.90 31.23 -3.19
C TRP A 770 6.08 31.86 -3.91
N SER A 771 5.88 33.03 -4.53
CA SER A 771 6.99 33.94 -4.82
C SER A 771 7.61 34.48 -3.53
N MET A 772 8.90 34.80 -3.57
CA MET A 772 9.63 35.33 -2.40
C MET A 772 9.07 36.65 -1.88
N ASP A 773 8.38 37.41 -2.74
CA ASP A 773 7.73 38.68 -2.44
C ASP A 773 6.22 38.54 -2.16
N GLU A 774 5.68 37.32 -2.11
CA GLU A 774 4.27 37.00 -1.84
C GLU A 774 3.25 37.52 -2.85
N ARG A 775 3.71 38.11 -3.96
CA ARG A 775 2.81 38.65 -4.99
C ARG A 775 2.19 37.58 -5.87
N TYR A 776 2.79 36.39 -5.93
CA TYR A 776 2.36 35.32 -6.82
C TYR A 776 2.28 33.97 -6.11
N LEU A 777 1.26 33.20 -6.49
CA LEU A 777 1.11 31.79 -6.16
C LEU A 777 1.25 30.95 -7.44
N PHE A 778 2.05 29.89 -7.39
CA PHE A 778 2.29 28.96 -8.48
C PHE A 778 1.84 27.56 -8.10
N TRP A 779 1.44 26.74 -9.08
CA TRP A 779 1.11 25.32 -8.90
C TRP A 779 1.17 24.61 -10.26
N ASN A 780 1.16 23.27 -10.26
CA ASN A 780 0.96 22.49 -11.49
C ASN A 780 -0.47 21.92 -11.58
N ALA A 781 -1.02 21.79 -12.78
CA ALA A 781 -2.35 21.22 -13.03
C ALA A 781 -2.49 20.66 -14.46
N TYR A 782 -3.46 19.77 -14.66
CA TYR A 782 -3.71 18.97 -15.86
C TYR A 782 -4.94 19.43 -16.68
N THR A 783 -5.21 20.73 -16.78
CA THR A 783 -6.43 21.24 -17.43
C THR A 783 -6.63 20.76 -18.88
N ASN A 784 -5.55 20.45 -19.60
CA ASN A 784 -5.55 19.90 -20.96
C ASN A 784 -5.07 18.44 -21.02
N GLY A 785 -5.00 17.77 -19.86
CA GLY A 785 -4.46 16.42 -19.65
C GLY A 785 -2.93 16.33 -19.65
N VAL A 786 -2.24 17.47 -19.51
CA VAL A 786 -0.79 17.55 -19.33
C VAL A 786 -0.47 18.46 -18.16
N SER A 787 0.46 18.05 -17.30
CA SER A 787 0.88 18.86 -16.15
C SER A 787 1.56 20.15 -16.63
N ASN A 788 0.89 21.27 -16.43
CA ASN A 788 1.37 22.60 -16.77
C ASN A 788 1.41 23.48 -15.52
N ILE A 789 2.30 24.48 -15.51
CA ILE A 789 2.43 25.43 -14.41
C ILE A 789 1.47 26.58 -14.62
N TYR A 790 0.78 26.95 -13.54
CA TYR A 790 -0.14 28.07 -13.46
C TYR A 790 0.35 29.09 -12.45
N LYS A 791 -0.10 30.32 -12.63
CA LYS A 791 0.24 31.47 -11.81
C LYS A 791 -1.01 32.28 -11.47
N LEU A 792 -1.08 32.77 -10.24
CA LEU A 792 -2.06 33.76 -9.79
C LEU A 792 -1.37 35.00 -9.23
N ASN A 793 -1.90 36.19 -9.51
CA ASN A 793 -1.45 37.47 -8.92
C ASN A 793 -2.32 37.83 -7.70
N LEU A 794 -1.66 38.18 -6.59
CA LEU A 794 -2.25 38.49 -5.29
C LEU A 794 -2.10 39.96 -4.87
N GLU A 795 -1.63 40.86 -5.75
CA GLU A 795 -1.31 42.29 -5.47
C GLU A 795 -2.45 43.14 -4.84
N SER A 796 -3.68 42.65 -4.78
CA SER A 796 -4.83 43.31 -4.11
C SER A 796 -5.20 42.75 -2.73
N GLY A 797 -4.47 41.78 -2.18
CA GLY A 797 -4.73 41.20 -0.85
C GLY A 797 -6.00 40.34 -0.74
N TYR A 798 -6.74 40.22 -1.85
CA TYR A 798 -7.90 39.35 -2.05
C TYR A 798 -7.80 38.76 -3.46
N LEU A 799 -8.31 37.55 -3.63
CA LEU A 799 -8.63 36.91 -4.92
C LEU A 799 -9.65 37.75 -5.74
N GLY A 800 -9.35 38.99 -6.08
CA GLY A 800 -10.20 39.81 -6.97
C GLY A 800 -10.35 39.14 -8.35
N ASP A 801 -10.81 39.87 -9.37
CA ASP A 801 -11.04 39.36 -10.75
C ASP A 801 -9.80 38.73 -11.45
N ASN A 802 -8.67 38.58 -10.75
CA ASN A 802 -7.46 37.91 -11.19
C ASN A 802 -7.71 36.42 -11.42
N LYS A 803 -7.76 36.04 -12.70
CA LYS A 803 -7.87 34.64 -13.11
C LYS A 803 -6.49 33.99 -13.19
N PRO A 804 -6.35 32.72 -12.76
CA PRO A 804 -5.15 31.94 -13.00
C PRO A 804 -4.72 31.97 -14.47
N VAL A 805 -3.43 32.14 -14.71
CA VAL A 805 -2.84 32.12 -16.06
C VAL A 805 -1.91 30.93 -16.18
N ALA A 806 -2.07 30.13 -17.25
CA ALA A 806 -1.11 29.10 -17.60
C ALA A 806 0.19 29.77 -18.09
N ILE A 807 1.33 29.37 -17.51
CA ILE A 807 2.66 29.87 -17.90
C ILE A 807 3.51 28.78 -18.58
N SER A 808 2.99 27.56 -18.68
CA SER A 808 3.61 26.52 -19.51
C SER A 808 2.61 25.80 -20.44
N ASN A 809 3.11 25.40 -21.61
CA ASN A 809 2.53 24.37 -22.47
C ASN A 809 3.63 23.37 -22.83
N THR A 810 3.55 22.14 -22.30
CA THR A 810 4.63 21.15 -22.46
C THR A 810 4.13 19.84 -23.06
N LEU A 811 5.08 19.04 -23.58
CA LEU A 811 4.78 17.71 -24.10
C LEU A 811 4.90 16.61 -23.02
N ARG A 812 5.76 16.81 -22.02
CA ARG A 812 6.09 15.79 -21.01
C ARG A 812 5.50 16.06 -19.63
N GLY A 813 5.15 17.30 -19.30
CA GLY A 813 4.68 17.69 -17.97
C GLY A 813 5.77 18.37 -17.13
N LEU A 814 5.39 19.43 -16.41
CA LEU A 814 6.24 20.14 -15.44
C LEU A 814 5.62 20.10 -14.05
N PHE A 815 6.48 19.94 -13.05
CA PHE A 815 6.08 19.65 -11.67
C PHE A 815 6.80 20.51 -10.66
N LYS A 816 6.14 20.73 -9.51
CA LYS A 816 6.72 21.35 -8.30
C LYS A 816 7.43 22.68 -8.61
N PRO A 817 6.70 23.68 -9.16
CA PRO A 817 7.29 24.96 -9.52
C PRO A 817 7.77 25.70 -8.26
N ILE A 818 8.92 26.37 -8.33
CA ILE A 818 9.36 27.35 -7.32
C ILE A 818 9.94 28.59 -7.99
N ASP A 819 9.68 29.75 -7.41
CA ASP A 819 10.25 31.02 -7.85
C ASP A 819 11.70 31.16 -7.38
N ILE A 820 12.59 31.53 -8.30
CA ILE A 820 13.99 31.81 -8.01
C ILE A 820 14.37 33.27 -8.32
N GLY A 821 13.38 34.11 -8.60
CA GLY A 821 13.53 35.54 -8.86
C GLY A 821 13.89 35.90 -10.30
N SER A 822 13.69 37.19 -10.62
CA SER A 822 13.92 37.79 -11.95
C SER A 822 13.05 37.19 -13.07
N GLY A 823 11.83 36.77 -12.75
CA GLY A 823 10.89 36.19 -13.74
C GLY A 823 11.28 34.80 -14.22
N ARG A 824 12.01 34.04 -13.38
CA ARG A 824 12.48 32.67 -13.70
C ARG A 824 11.94 31.69 -12.67
N LEU A 825 11.48 30.54 -13.16
CA LEU A 825 10.99 29.45 -12.30
C LEU A 825 11.83 28.20 -12.48
N PHE A 826 12.15 27.58 -11.35
CA PHE A 826 12.66 26.22 -11.32
C PHE A 826 11.48 25.24 -11.28
N ALA A 827 11.60 24.13 -12.00
CA ALA A 827 10.63 23.04 -11.98
C ALA A 827 11.32 21.71 -12.30
N PHE A 828 10.58 20.61 -12.19
CA PHE A 828 11.02 19.31 -12.72
C PHE A 828 10.25 18.94 -13.99
N GLU A 829 10.97 18.54 -15.04
CA GLU A 829 10.39 17.93 -16.25
C GLU A 829 10.40 16.41 -16.10
N PHE A 830 9.26 15.77 -16.39
CA PHE A 830 9.16 14.31 -16.39
C PHE A 830 9.88 13.69 -17.59
N THR A 831 10.58 12.58 -17.38
CA THR A 831 11.18 11.75 -18.43
C THR A 831 10.89 10.28 -18.15
N SER A 832 11.07 9.42 -19.15
CA SER A 832 10.89 7.97 -18.99
C SER A 832 11.85 7.31 -17.99
N ASP A 833 12.92 8.01 -17.57
CA ASP A 833 13.90 7.54 -16.58
C ASP A 833 13.83 8.34 -15.25
N GLY A 834 12.84 9.22 -15.08
CA GLY A 834 12.64 10.03 -13.87
C GLY A 834 12.63 11.54 -14.11
N LEU A 835 12.64 12.32 -13.04
CA LEU A 835 12.54 13.78 -13.07
C LEU A 835 13.91 14.45 -13.29
N ILE A 836 13.95 15.49 -14.13
CA ILE A 836 15.13 16.32 -14.37
C ILE A 836 14.88 17.79 -13.98
N PRO A 837 15.85 18.49 -13.39
CA PRO A 837 15.70 19.91 -13.05
C PRO A 837 15.74 20.79 -14.30
N VAL A 838 14.78 21.70 -14.41
CA VAL A 838 14.63 22.63 -15.53
C VAL A 838 14.35 24.05 -15.07
N MET A 839 14.61 25.00 -15.97
CA MET A 839 14.26 26.39 -15.84
C MET A 839 13.29 26.81 -16.94
N ILE A 840 12.25 27.55 -16.56
CA ILE A 840 11.34 28.22 -17.50
C ILE A 840 11.26 29.72 -17.20
N GLN A 841 10.82 30.49 -18.18
CA GLN A 841 10.50 31.91 -18.01
C GLN A 841 9.06 32.05 -17.52
N ASP A 842 8.83 33.00 -16.62
CA ASP A 842 7.51 33.42 -16.19
C ASP A 842 6.83 34.24 -17.31
N LYS A 843 6.33 33.53 -18.31
CA LYS A 843 5.67 34.09 -19.48
C LYS A 843 4.39 33.30 -19.75
N PRO A 844 3.24 33.96 -19.96
CA PRO A 844 1.99 33.29 -20.31
C PRO A 844 2.17 32.34 -21.49
N ALA A 845 1.67 31.12 -21.33
CA ALA A 845 1.53 30.16 -22.42
C ALA A 845 0.40 30.60 -23.36
N GLY A 846 0.48 30.16 -24.62
CA GLY A 846 -0.62 30.31 -25.58
C GLY A 846 -1.79 29.37 -25.27
N ASN A 847 -2.57 29.03 -26.29
CA ASN A 847 -3.67 28.08 -26.13
C ASN A 847 -3.16 26.70 -25.69
N LEU A 848 -3.89 26.05 -24.77
CA LEU A 848 -3.60 24.68 -24.34
C LEU A 848 -4.51 23.70 -25.07
N SER A 849 -3.96 22.93 -26.01
CA SER A 849 -4.72 21.87 -26.68
C SER A 849 -4.91 20.67 -25.75
N ALA A 850 -6.14 20.20 -25.57
CA ALA A 850 -6.46 19.03 -24.74
C ALA A 850 -6.06 17.70 -25.42
N ILE A 851 -5.49 16.76 -24.69
CA ILE A 851 -5.21 15.41 -25.22
C ILE A 851 -6.49 14.59 -25.40
N GLN A 852 -6.36 13.42 -26.03
CA GLN A 852 -7.36 12.36 -25.99
C GLN A 852 -6.91 11.29 -24.99
N TYR A 853 -7.84 10.81 -24.16
CA TYR A 853 -7.58 9.74 -23.21
C TYR A 853 -7.95 8.39 -23.81
N LEU A 854 -7.12 7.37 -23.59
CA LEU A 854 -7.41 6.02 -24.06
C LEU A 854 -8.70 5.46 -23.42
N GLY A 855 -8.93 5.75 -22.14
CA GLY A 855 -10.15 5.37 -21.44
C GLY A 855 -11.44 5.91 -22.08
N GLN A 856 -11.39 7.10 -22.70
CA GLN A 856 -12.55 7.63 -23.42
C GLN A 856 -12.88 6.79 -24.67
N GLU A 857 -11.87 6.20 -25.33
CA GLU A 857 -12.09 5.29 -26.45
C GLU A 857 -12.71 3.96 -25.99
N VAL A 858 -12.33 3.47 -24.80
CA VAL A 858 -12.99 2.30 -24.19
C VAL A 858 -14.47 2.58 -23.97
N LEU A 859 -14.82 3.73 -23.36
CA LEU A 859 -16.21 4.10 -23.08
C LEU A 859 -17.03 4.25 -24.37
N LYS A 860 -16.48 4.91 -25.40
CA LYS A 860 -17.13 5.05 -26.72
C LYS A 860 -17.43 3.69 -27.36
N LYS A 861 -16.52 2.73 -27.22
CA LYS A 861 -16.65 1.38 -27.80
C LYS A 861 -17.56 0.49 -26.96
N ASN A 862 -17.51 0.61 -25.63
CA ASN A 862 -18.12 -0.30 -24.67
C ASN A 862 -18.95 0.47 -23.64
N SER A 863 -20.02 1.16 -24.06
CA SER A 863 -20.84 1.97 -23.15
C SER A 863 -21.40 1.21 -21.93
N GLN A 864 -21.51 -0.12 -22.01
CA GLN A 864 -21.92 -0.98 -20.90
C GLN A 864 -21.03 -0.89 -19.65
N VAL A 865 -19.74 -0.52 -19.78
CA VAL A 865 -18.84 -0.39 -18.62
C VAL A 865 -19.33 0.67 -17.62
N TYR A 866 -20.13 1.63 -18.09
CA TYR A 866 -20.79 2.63 -17.27
C TYR A 866 -21.73 2.02 -16.21
N ASN A 867 -22.35 0.88 -16.53
CA ASN A 867 -23.32 0.23 -15.64
C ASN A 867 -22.64 -0.56 -14.50
N TRP A 868 -21.31 -0.58 -14.44
CA TRP A 868 -20.54 -1.28 -13.41
C TRP A 868 -20.22 -0.42 -12.20
N PHE A 869 -20.64 0.85 -12.22
CA PHE A 869 -20.45 1.80 -11.12
C PHE A 869 -20.95 1.27 -9.78
N VAL A 870 -20.14 1.48 -8.74
CA VAL A 870 -20.48 1.19 -7.35
C VAL A 870 -20.56 2.51 -6.59
N ALA A 871 -21.75 2.85 -6.13
CA ALA A 871 -21.94 4.05 -5.31
C ALA A 871 -21.32 3.87 -3.92
N SER A 872 -20.57 4.87 -3.47
CA SER A 872 -20.09 4.95 -2.08
C SER A 872 -21.26 5.00 -1.10
N PRO A 873 -21.16 4.31 0.05
CA PRO A 873 -22.17 4.39 1.11
C PRO A 873 -22.37 5.84 1.61
N SER A 874 -23.62 6.23 1.93
CA SER A 874 -23.93 7.50 2.60
C SER A 874 -24.05 7.30 4.11
N GLU A 875 -23.74 8.32 4.92
CA GLU A 875 -23.86 8.25 6.39
C GLU A 875 -25.26 7.83 6.87
N THR A 876 -26.31 8.30 6.20
CA THR A 876 -27.71 7.92 6.49
C THR A 876 -27.99 6.43 6.30
N ASN A 877 -27.26 5.76 5.40
CA ASN A 877 -27.39 4.33 5.14
C ASN A 877 -26.61 3.47 6.16
N LEU A 878 -25.66 4.05 6.90
CA LEU A 878 -24.85 3.36 7.92
C LEU A 878 -25.61 3.15 9.24
N LEU A 879 -26.60 3.99 9.55
CA LEU A 879 -27.35 3.95 10.81
C LEU A 879 -28.22 2.68 10.99
N ASN A 880 -28.42 1.89 9.93
CA ASN A 880 -29.29 0.71 9.94
C ASN A 880 -28.55 -0.65 10.07
N THR A 881 -27.22 -0.68 10.10
CA THR A 881 -26.48 -1.95 10.24
C THR A 881 -26.42 -2.40 11.70
N LYS A 882 -27.31 -3.32 12.08
CA LYS A 882 -27.23 -4.09 13.33
C LYS A 882 -26.21 -5.22 13.18
N ASN A 883 -24.92 -4.90 13.20
CA ASN A 883 -23.90 -5.93 13.34
C ASN A 883 -23.30 -5.82 14.75
N ASP A 884 -23.36 -6.91 15.51
CA ASP A 884 -22.82 -6.95 16.87
C ASP A 884 -21.29 -7.03 16.80
N GLU A 885 -20.61 -5.99 17.28
CA GLU A 885 -19.17 -6.02 17.54
C GLU A 885 -18.85 -7.09 18.61
N LYS A 886 -17.83 -7.90 18.36
CA LYS A 886 -17.35 -8.94 19.29
C LYS A 886 -15.85 -8.85 19.45
N VAL A 887 -15.35 -9.19 20.64
CA VAL A 887 -13.91 -9.39 20.86
C VAL A 887 -13.46 -10.60 20.03
N TYR A 888 -12.37 -10.43 19.29
CA TYR A 888 -11.78 -11.49 18.46
C TYR A 888 -11.07 -12.51 19.35
N ASN A 889 -11.45 -13.77 19.21
CA ASN A 889 -10.80 -14.88 19.89
C ASN A 889 -10.04 -15.75 18.88
N GLY A 890 -8.71 -15.80 19.01
CA GLY A 890 -7.86 -16.58 18.11
C GLY A 890 -8.16 -18.09 18.14
N PHE A 891 -8.46 -18.66 19.31
CA PHE A 891 -8.78 -20.09 19.43
C PHE A 891 -10.12 -20.44 18.77
N GLU A 892 -11.13 -19.58 18.88
CA GLU A 892 -12.43 -19.78 18.21
C GLU A 892 -12.33 -19.67 16.69
N ASN A 893 -11.28 -19.01 16.18
CA ASN A 893 -11.05 -18.78 14.75
C ASN A 893 -9.95 -19.67 14.15
N LEU A 894 -9.43 -20.65 14.90
CA LEU A 894 -8.48 -21.64 14.37
C LEU A 894 -9.11 -22.46 13.24
N LYS A 895 -8.48 -22.46 12.07
CA LYS A 895 -8.89 -23.27 10.92
C LYS A 895 -7.74 -24.12 10.39
N ILE A 896 -8.07 -25.29 9.87
CA ILE A 896 -7.14 -26.10 9.06
C ILE A 896 -6.94 -25.35 7.75
N GLN A 897 -5.73 -24.88 7.49
CA GLN A 897 -5.33 -24.14 6.28
C GLN A 897 -4.77 -25.07 5.20
N THR A 898 -4.17 -26.18 5.60
CA THR A 898 -3.63 -27.20 4.69
C THR A 898 -3.73 -28.56 5.36
N LEU A 899 -4.17 -29.57 4.62
CA LEU A 899 -4.14 -30.96 5.05
C LEU A 899 -3.80 -31.83 3.85
N ILE A 900 -2.55 -32.29 3.72
CA ILE A 900 -2.10 -33.04 2.54
C ILE A 900 -1.39 -34.33 2.92
N PRO A 901 -1.56 -35.42 2.14
CA PRO A 901 -0.70 -36.58 2.26
C PRO A 901 0.69 -36.24 1.71
N ILE A 902 1.72 -36.76 2.36
CA ILE A 902 3.11 -36.47 2.04
C ILE A 902 3.95 -37.74 1.99
N ILE A 903 5.07 -37.62 1.28
CA ILE A 903 6.20 -38.56 1.35
C ILE A 903 7.39 -37.73 1.78
N SER A 904 7.98 -38.09 2.93
CA SER A 904 9.18 -37.45 3.48
C SER A 904 10.29 -38.47 3.71
N GLY A 905 11.50 -37.98 4.02
CA GLY A 905 12.62 -38.81 4.40
C GLY A 905 12.84 -38.80 5.91
N PHE A 906 13.35 -39.89 6.45
CA PHE A 906 14.02 -39.90 7.75
C PHE A 906 15.30 -40.71 7.61
N GLN A 907 16.46 -40.05 7.63
CA GLN A 907 17.72 -40.68 7.30
C GLN A 907 17.65 -41.42 5.94
N LYS A 908 17.78 -42.74 5.93
CA LYS A 908 17.66 -43.59 4.72
C LYS A 908 16.26 -44.18 4.52
N GLN A 909 15.34 -44.00 5.46
CA GLN A 909 13.99 -44.52 5.39
C GLN A 909 13.08 -43.53 4.65
N LYS A 910 12.09 -44.08 3.95
CA LYS A 910 11.00 -43.31 3.36
C LYS A 910 9.81 -43.36 4.31
N MET A 911 9.25 -42.20 4.60
CA MET A 911 8.11 -42.02 5.47
C MET A 911 6.89 -41.62 4.64
N LEU A 912 5.76 -42.30 4.88
CA LEU A 912 4.45 -41.92 4.37
C LEU A 912 3.68 -41.27 5.52
N GLY A 913 3.08 -40.10 5.26
CA GLY A 913 2.47 -39.33 6.34
C GLY A 913 1.52 -38.24 5.88
N ILE A 914 1.25 -37.34 6.81
CA ILE A 914 0.37 -36.18 6.62
C ILE A 914 1.12 -34.93 7.09
N PHE A 915 0.98 -33.86 6.31
CA PHE A 915 1.33 -32.51 6.70
C PHE A 915 0.05 -31.70 6.91
N THR A 916 -0.02 -30.99 8.04
CA THR A 916 -1.13 -30.09 8.35
C THR A 916 -0.63 -28.75 8.88
N HIS A 917 -1.32 -27.69 8.48
CA HIS A 917 -1.11 -26.33 8.94
C HIS A 917 -2.44 -25.78 9.45
N ILE A 918 -2.46 -25.35 10.70
CA ILE A 918 -3.65 -24.87 11.40
C ILE A 918 -3.32 -23.50 11.98
N ALA A 919 -4.08 -22.47 11.60
CA ALA A 919 -3.87 -21.14 12.15
C ALA A 919 -5.17 -20.32 12.13
N ASP A 920 -5.22 -19.31 12.98
CA ASP A 920 -6.24 -18.26 12.91
C ASP A 920 -5.84 -17.19 11.87
N PRO A 921 -6.81 -16.39 11.36
CA PRO A 921 -6.54 -15.34 10.38
C PRO A 921 -5.45 -14.31 10.72
N LEU A 922 -5.15 -14.09 12.00
CA LEU A 922 -4.10 -13.16 12.43
C LEU A 922 -2.75 -13.85 12.69
N PHE A 923 -2.69 -15.18 12.56
CA PHE A 923 -1.55 -16.01 12.96
C PHE A 923 -1.12 -15.76 14.42
N ASN A 924 -2.07 -15.42 15.29
CA ASN A 924 -1.84 -15.37 16.74
C ASN A 924 -1.54 -16.77 17.28
N HIS A 925 -2.12 -17.79 16.69
CA HIS A 925 -1.87 -19.19 16.90
C HIS A 925 -1.53 -19.82 15.55
N ASP A 926 -0.31 -20.30 15.38
CA ASP A 926 0.16 -20.94 14.15
C ASP A 926 0.76 -22.30 14.47
N ILE A 927 0.13 -23.37 13.99
CA ILE A 927 0.47 -24.75 14.31
C ILE A 927 0.81 -25.49 13.02
N THR A 928 2.04 -26.00 12.93
CA THR A 928 2.48 -26.87 11.84
C THR A 928 2.77 -28.26 12.39
N ILE A 929 2.22 -29.30 11.77
CA ILE A 929 2.46 -30.70 12.17
C ILE A 929 2.79 -31.54 10.96
N GLU A 930 3.88 -32.30 11.06
CA GLU A 930 4.25 -33.36 10.13
C GLU A 930 4.36 -34.67 10.90
N MET A 931 3.59 -35.69 10.51
CA MET A 931 3.59 -36.98 11.19
C MET A 931 3.42 -38.14 10.22
N GLY A 932 4.03 -39.30 10.52
CA GLY A 932 3.83 -40.48 9.70
C GLY A 932 4.69 -41.67 10.10
N TYR A 933 4.71 -42.66 9.21
CA TYR A 933 5.29 -43.97 9.46
C TYR A 933 6.22 -44.39 8.32
N SER A 934 7.29 -45.12 8.64
CA SER A 934 8.24 -45.70 7.67
C SER A 934 7.94 -47.19 7.45
N PRO A 935 6.97 -47.56 6.58
CA PRO A 935 6.50 -48.93 6.43
C PRO A 935 7.49 -49.84 5.69
N PHE A 936 8.46 -49.26 5.02
CA PHE A 936 9.41 -49.96 4.18
C PHE A 936 10.59 -50.50 5.00
N ASN A 937 11.30 -51.48 4.43
CA ASN A 937 12.33 -52.25 5.15
C ASN A 937 13.76 -51.77 4.85
N GLU A 938 13.97 -50.49 4.52
CA GLU A 938 15.30 -49.94 4.21
C GLU A 938 16.21 -49.89 5.45
N ASN A 939 15.62 -49.71 6.63
CA ASN A 939 16.29 -49.88 7.92
C ASN A 939 15.34 -50.55 8.91
N PRO A 940 15.44 -51.88 9.09
CA PRO A 940 14.56 -52.65 9.99
C PRO A 940 14.70 -52.24 11.46
N SER A 941 15.89 -51.80 11.87
CA SER A 941 16.22 -51.43 13.26
C SER A 941 16.03 -49.95 13.57
N GLY A 942 15.71 -49.12 12.56
CA GLY A 942 15.45 -47.69 12.74
C GLY A 942 14.05 -47.41 13.30
N PRO A 943 13.82 -46.23 13.89
CA PRO A 943 12.49 -45.84 14.36
C PRO A 943 11.49 -45.85 13.20
N LYS A 944 10.24 -46.23 13.51
CA LYS A 944 9.19 -46.35 12.49
C LYS A 944 8.18 -45.21 12.52
N PHE A 945 8.01 -44.57 13.67
CA PHE A 945 7.12 -43.43 13.84
C PHE A 945 7.94 -42.13 13.85
N HIS A 946 7.43 -41.12 13.14
CA HIS A 946 8.08 -39.83 12.96
C HIS A 946 7.09 -38.71 13.26
N PHE A 947 7.52 -37.72 14.02
CA PHE A 947 6.70 -36.57 14.40
C PHE A 947 7.53 -35.29 14.46
N LYS A 948 6.98 -34.20 13.94
CA LYS A 948 7.52 -32.85 14.00
C LYS A 948 6.38 -31.88 14.17
N GLY A 949 6.37 -31.15 15.29
CA GLY A 949 5.35 -30.18 15.63
C GLY A 949 5.97 -28.83 15.98
N LYS A 950 5.38 -27.75 15.46
CA LYS A 950 5.72 -26.37 15.82
C LYS A 950 4.42 -25.62 16.14
N TYR A 951 4.41 -24.92 17.26
CA TYR A 951 3.37 -23.96 17.62
C TYR A 951 4.02 -22.60 17.86
N GLU A 952 3.52 -21.57 17.18
CA GLU A 952 3.95 -20.19 17.37
C GLU A 952 2.78 -19.38 17.92
N TYR A 953 3.02 -18.65 19.01
CA TYR A 953 2.06 -17.73 19.61
C TYR A 953 2.49 -16.28 19.38
N LYS A 954 1.60 -15.49 18.74
CA LYS A 954 1.81 -14.09 18.32
C LYS A 954 3.10 -13.86 17.51
N LYS A 955 3.62 -14.91 16.84
CA LYS A 955 4.95 -14.93 16.21
C LYS A 955 6.12 -14.53 17.14
N GLN A 956 5.91 -14.55 18.46
CA GLN A 956 6.90 -14.17 19.46
C GLN A 956 7.38 -15.37 20.27
N TYR A 957 6.48 -16.29 20.62
CA TYR A 957 6.81 -17.48 21.41
C TYR A 957 6.70 -18.72 20.54
N ILE A 958 7.70 -19.59 20.63
CA ILE A 958 7.81 -20.79 19.80
C ILE A 958 7.88 -22.01 20.71
N LEU A 959 6.98 -22.96 20.50
CA LEU A 959 7.01 -24.29 21.11
C LEU A 959 7.25 -25.32 20.01
N GLY A 960 8.31 -26.11 20.15
CA GLY A 960 8.67 -27.17 19.19
C GLY A 960 8.74 -28.52 19.86
N LEU A 961 8.25 -29.56 19.18
CA LEU A 961 8.39 -30.95 19.58
C LEU A 961 8.75 -31.79 18.35
N ASP A 962 9.98 -32.29 18.34
CA ASP A 962 10.52 -33.16 17.31
C ASP A 962 10.77 -34.53 17.92
N HIS A 963 10.24 -35.59 17.33
CA HIS A 963 10.51 -36.98 17.73
C HIS A 963 10.81 -37.82 16.49
N ASN A 964 12.07 -38.22 16.31
CA ASN A 964 12.58 -38.80 15.07
C ASN A 964 12.08 -37.99 13.86
N ALA A 965 12.23 -36.67 13.95
CA ALA A 965 11.55 -35.73 13.06
C ALA A 965 11.92 -35.97 11.59
N PRO A 966 10.91 -36.07 10.70
CA PRO A 966 11.13 -36.25 9.28
C PRO A 966 11.66 -34.96 8.62
N ASP A 967 12.30 -35.12 7.48
CA ASP A 967 12.77 -34.04 6.61
C ASP A 967 12.58 -34.47 5.14
N PHE A 968 11.80 -33.72 4.37
CA PHE A 968 11.57 -34.00 2.95
C PHE A 968 12.88 -34.17 2.15
N TYR A 969 13.88 -33.35 2.46
CA TYR A 969 15.15 -33.33 1.75
C TYR A 969 16.01 -34.58 2.03
N ASP A 970 15.74 -35.33 3.10
CA ASP A 970 16.39 -36.61 3.36
C ASP A 970 16.02 -37.68 2.31
N LEU A 971 14.98 -37.50 1.50
CA LEU A 971 14.67 -38.42 0.39
C LEU A 971 15.78 -38.46 -0.66
N PHE A 972 16.47 -37.34 -0.89
CA PHE A 972 17.33 -37.16 -2.06
C PHE A 972 18.81 -37.01 -1.72
N ASN A 973 19.11 -36.48 -0.53
CA ASN A 973 20.49 -36.14 -0.17
C ASN A 973 21.24 -37.31 0.46
N SER A 974 22.55 -37.39 0.21
CA SER A 974 23.43 -38.36 0.89
C SER A 974 23.65 -37.99 2.36
N ARG A 975 23.87 -36.71 2.66
CA ARG A 975 24.01 -36.15 4.02
C ARG A 975 22.64 -35.88 4.64
N LYS A 976 22.29 -36.68 5.66
CA LYS A 976 20.95 -36.71 6.27
C LYS A 976 20.80 -35.72 7.44
N ARG A 977 19.63 -35.09 7.56
CA ARG A 977 19.26 -34.15 8.64
C ARG A 977 18.47 -34.82 9.74
N GLY A 978 17.67 -35.84 9.45
CA GLY A 978 16.85 -36.53 10.45
C GLY A 978 17.72 -37.07 11.58
N ILE A 979 17.43 -36.64 12.81
CA ILE A 979 18.15 -37.05 14.03
C ILE A 979 17.27 -38.05 14.78
N ILE A 980 17.86 -39.15 15.26
CA ILE A 980 17.20 -40.10 16.16
C ILE A 980 17.12 -39.49 17.55
N GLY A 981 15.94 -39.57 18.18
CA GLY A 981 15.67 -39.07 19.52
C GLY A 981 14.60 -37.98 19.52
N THR A 982 14.53 -37.23 20.62
CA THR A 982 13.52 -36.19 20.86
C THR A 982 14.17 -34.84 21.12
N LYS A 983 13.65 -33.77 20.51
CA LYS A 983 13.98 -32.38 20.81
C LYS A 983 12.72 -31.63 21.24
N ILE A 984 12.75 -31.02 22.41
CA ILE A 984 11.72 -30.10 22.90
C ILE A 984 12.32 -28.70 22.90
N ARG A 985 11.63 -27.73 22.29
CA ARG A 985 12.11 -26.35 22.16
C ARG A 985 11.10 -25.36 22.72
N PHE A 986 11.60 -24.39 23.48
CA PHE A 986 10.90 -23.16 23.82
C PHE A 986 11.72 -21.96 23.35
N GLY A 987 11.16 -21.12 22.48
CA GLY A 987 11.81 -19.94 21.93
C GLY A 987 11.03 -18.66 22.21
N ASN A 988 11.74 -17.54 22.28
CA ASN A 988 11.19 -16.21 22.36
C ASN A 988 11.95 -15.26 21.41
N ILE A 989 11.21 -14.42 20.69
CA ILE A 989 11.73 -13.32 19.89
C ILE A 989 11.29 -12.01 20.52
N HIS A 990 12.25 -11.12 20.79
CA HIS A 990 12.02 -9.79 21.33
C HIS A 990 12.70 -8.74 20.44
N TYR A 991 12.01 -7.66 20.11
CA TYR A 991 12.58 -6.53 19.37
C TYR A 991 12.84 -5.39 20.35
N TRP A 992 14.12 -5.06 20.56
CA TRP A 992 14.55 -3.92 21.37
C TRP A 992 14.43 -2.60 20.60
N ILE A 993 14.74 -2.64 19.30
CA ILE A 993 14.57 -1.55 18.36
C ILE A 993 13.96 -2.14 17.09
N TYR A 994 12.90 -1.50 16.59
CA TYR A 994 12.25 -1.85 15.34
C TYR A 994 11.97 -0.58 14.55
N ASP A 995 13.02 -0.02 13.94
CA ASP A 995 12.97 1.25 13.23
C ASP A 995 13.84 1.18 11.97
N ASN A 996 13.23 0.82 10.84
CA ASN A 996 13.97 0.51 9.61
C ASN A 996 14.86 1.70 9.17
N PRO A 997 16.12 1.48 8.77
CA PRO A 997 16.81 0.21 8.57
C PRO A 997 17.40 -0.44 9.85
N LEU A 998 17.44 0.28 10.98
CA LEU A 998 17.99 -0.19 12.24
C LEU A 998 17.04 -1.13 12.99
N LYS A 999 17.41 -2.40 13.08
CA LYS A 999 16.73 -3.40 13.91
C LYS A 999 17.68 -3.95 14.95
N VAL A 1000 17.21 -4.03 16.20
CA VAL A 1000 17.89 -4.76 17.27
C VAL A 1000 16.92 -5.81 17.79
N LYS A 1001 17.20 -7.07 17.47
CA LYS A 1001 16.37 -8.23 17.79
C LYS A 1001 17.15 -9.18 18.68
N GLN A 1002 16.48 -9.71 19.70
CA GLN A 1002 16.99 -10.78 20.54
C GLN A 1002 16.18 -12.05 20.34
N GLU A 1003 16.85 -13.15 20.04
CA GLU A 1003 16.25 -14.48 19.96
C GLU A 1003 16.79 -15.34 21.09
N SER A 1004 15.91 -15.83 21.95
CA SER A 1004 16.29 -16.72 23.05
C SER A 1004 15.62 -18.07 22.87
N GLU A 1005 16.36 -19.15 23.05
CA GLU A 1005 15.87 -20.53 22.89
C GLU A 1005 16.38 -21.40 24.03
N ILE A 1006 15.50 -22.21 24.60
CA ILE A 1006 15.86 -23.34 25.46
C ILE A 1006 15.41 -24.61 24.74
N SER A 1007 16.37 -25.51 24.49
CA SER A 1007 16.14 -26.79 23.83
C SER A 1007 16.61 -27.94 24.72
N TYR A 1008 15.74 -28.92 24.94
CA TYR A 1008 16.07 -30.17 25.63
C TYR A 1008 16.11 -31.31 24.63
N TYR A 1009 17.22 -32.05 24.64
CA TYR A 1009 17.50 -33.18 23.80
C TYR A 1009 17.47 -34.46 24.63
N ARG A 1010 16.87 -35.52 24.07
CA ARG A 1010 16.76 -36.83 24.71
C ARG A 1010 17.02 -37.95 23.71
N ASP A 1011 17.78 -38.95 24.12
CA ASP A 1011 18.14 -40.13 23.33
C ASP A 1011 18.84 -39.77 22.00
N ILE A 1012 19.56 -38.64 21.96
CA ILE A 1012 20.28 -38.20 20.76
C ILE A 1012 21.61 -38.95 20.66
N ILE A 1013 21.94 -39.45 19.47
CA ILE A 1013 23.21 -40.18 19.24
C ILE A 1013 24.24 -39.30 18.52
N PHE A 1014 23.77 -38.47 17.58
CA PHE A 1014 24.62 -37.61 16.76
C PHE A 1014 23.99 -36.22 16.57
N ILE A 1015 24.85 -35.23 16.43
CA ILE A 1015 24.52 -33.86 16.01
C ILE A 1015 25.26 -33.55 14.70
N ASN A 1016 25.07 -32.33 14.17
CA ASN A 1016 25.78 -31.83 12.99
C ASN A 1016 25.66 -32.79 11.80
N ASP A 1017 24.44 -32.96 11.30
CA ASP A 1017 24.11 -33.84 10.16
C ASP A 1017 24.45 -35.33 10.37
N ASN A 1018 24.29 -35.81 11.61
CA ASN A 1018 24.60 -37.18 12.04
C ASN A 1018 26.09 -37.58 11.91
N ILE A 1019 27.01 -36.61 12.00
CA ILE A 1019 28.46 -36.86 11.85
C ILE A 1019 29.17 -36.84 13.20
N VAL A 1020 28.82 -35.89 14.07
CA VAL A 1020 29.48 -35.72 15.36
C VAL A 1020 28.69 -36.48 16.42
N ARG A 1021 29.29 -37.51 17.01
CA ARG A 1021 28.66 -38.28 18.10
C ARG A 1021 28.66 -37.43 19.36
N VAL A 1022 27.51 -37.33 20.03
CA VAL A 1022 27.44 -36.62 21.32
C VAL A 1022 28.10 -37.44 22.42
N SER A 1023 28.69 -36.77 23.41
CA SER A 1023 29.24 -37.47 24.59
C SER A 1023 28.14 -37.92 25.54
N GLU A 1024 27.06 -37.13 25.65
CA GLU A 1024 25.89 -37.41 26.47
C GLU A 1024 24.62 -37.31 25.60
N PRO A 1025 23.77 -38.35 25.55
CA PRO A 1025 22.54 -38.33 24.74
C PRO A 1025 21.48 -37.33 25.18
N ASP A 1026 21.48 -37.02 26.49
CA ASP A 1026 20.46 -36.22 27.16
C ASP A 1026 21.09 -34.93 27.69
N PHE A 1027 20.72 -33.80 27.09
CA PHE A 1027 21.28 -32.50 27.43
C PHE A 1027 20.35 -31.35 27.06
N ALA A 1028 20.51 -30.22 27.74
CA ALA A 1028 19.85 -28.97 27.45
C ALA A 1028 20.82 -27.96 26.83
N ILE A 1029 20.30 -27.12 25.93
CA ILE A 1029 20.96 -25.94 25.40
C ILE A 1029 20.08 -24.73 25.70
N ALA A 1030 20.63 -23.74 26.38
CA ALA A 1030 20.06 -22.39 26.44
C ALA A 1030 20.90 -21.48 25.55
N GLN A 1031 20.27 -20.81 24.59
CA GLN A 1031 20.89 -19.90 23.64
C GLN A 1031 20.21 -18.54 23.70
N THR A 1032 20.98 -17.47 23.57
CA THR A 1032 20.45 -16.15 23.24
C THR A 1032 21.33 -15.47 22.20
N THR A 1033 20.73 -14.93 21.16
CA THR A 1033 21.40 -14.17 20.09
C THR A 1033 20.85 -12.76 20.07
N LEU A 1034 21.72 -11.77 20.16
CA LEU A 1034 21.40 -10.37 19.90
C LEU A 1034 21.90 -10.01 18.50
N ASN A 1035 20.98 -9.71 17.59
CA ASN A 1035 21.23 -9.28 16.22
C ASN A 1035 20.94 -7.78 16.10
N SER A 1036 21.90 -7.00 15.59
CA SER A 1036 21.73 -5.61 15.20
C SER A 1036 21.99 -5.49 13.70
N THR A 1037 21.02 -4.97 12.95
CA THR A 1037 21.14 -4.79 11.50
C THR A 1037 20.78 -3.36 11.14
N ASP A 1038 21.62 -2.71 10.35
CA ASP A 1038 21.39 -1.43 9.70
C ASP A 1038 21.89 -1.56 8.26
N LEU A 1039 21.05 -2.13 7.41
CA LEU A 1039 21.39 -2.51 6.04
C LEU A 1039 20.43 -1.85 5.03
N ARG A 1040 21.01 -1.32 3.96
CA ARG A 1040 20.29 -0.65 2.88
C ARG A 1040 20.60 -1.29 1.52
N ARG A 1041 19.68 -1.13 0.59
CA ARG A 1041 19.79 -1.57 -0.80
C ARG A 1041 19.20 -0.51 -1.72
N THR A 1042 19.72 -0.43 -2.95
CA THR A 1042 19.23 0.43 -4.02
C THR A 1042 18.28 -0.34 -4.95
N ILE A 1043 17.45 0.40 -5.71
CA ILE A 1043 16.61 -0.18 -6.77
C ILE A 1043 17.53 -0.86 -7.80
N GLY A 1044 17.24 -2.13 -8.12
CA GLY A 1044 18.00 -2.96 -9.07
C GLY A 1044 18.84 -4.06 -8.41
N SER A 1045 19.20 -3.88 -7.13
CA SER A 1045 20.06 -4.81 -6.40
C SER A 1045 19.39 -6.17 -6.16
N SER A 1046 20.19 -7.24 -6.12
CA SER A 1046 19.76 -8.58 -5.66
C SER A 1046 19.93 -8.79 -4.14
N GLY A 1047 20.58 -7.88 -3.42
CA GLY A 1047 20.84 -7.99 -1.97
C GLY A 1047 21.10 -6.65 -1.27
N PHE A 1048 21.63 -6.72 -0.05
CA PHE A 1048 22.11 -5.53 0.68
C PHE A 1048 23.43 -5.03 0.09
N GLU A 1049 23.60 -3.71 0.08
CA GLU A 1049 24.72 -3.04 -0.59
C GLU A 1049 25.48 -2.08 0.32
N TYR A 1050 24.84 -1.59 1.38
CA TYR A 1050 25.43 -0.61 2.29
C TYR A 1050 24.99 -0.86 3.72
N GLY A 1051 25.90 -0.70 4.67
CA GLY A 1051 25.58 -0.69 6.10
C GLY A 1051 26.31 -1.76 6.91
N ASN A 1052 25.85 -2.01 8.14
CA ASN A 1052 26.49 -2.92 9.07
C ASN A 1052 25.50 -3.92 9.66
N GLU A 1053 26.00 -5.11 9.97
CA GLU A 1053 25.32 -6.11 10.79
C GLU A 1053 26.24 -6.55 11.93
N PHE A 1054 25.66 -6.87 13.08
CA PHE A 1054 26.38 -7.33 14.26
C PHE A 1054 25.56 -8.37 15.00
N ASP A 1055 26.16 -9.51 15.28
CA ASP A 1055 25.52 -10.61 16.01
C ASP A 1055 26.38 -11.01 17.19
N VAL A 1056 25.75 -11.23 18.35
CA VAL A 1056 26.38 -11.82 19.53
C VAL A 1056 25.53 -12.97 20.00
N THR A 1057 26.12 -14.16 20.07
CA THR A 1057 25.44 -15.37 20.52
C THR A 1057 26.12 -15.95 21.74
N LEU A 1058 25.34 -16.11 22.80
CA LEU A 1058 25.70 -16.83 24.02
C LEU A 1058 24.95 -18.16 24.05
N MET A 1059 25.67 -19.25 24.32
CA MET A 1059 25.10 -20.59 24.49
C MET A 1059 25.63 -21.23 25.77
N VAL A 1060 24.73 -21.92 26.47
CA VAL A 1060 25.04 -22.71 27.68
C VAL A 1060 24.48 -24.11 27.47
N PHE A 1061 25.33 -25.11 27.66
CA PHE A 1061 25.02 -26.53 27.57
C PHE A 1061 25.01 -27.11 28.97
N ALA A 1062 24.05 -27.98 29.29
CA ALA A 1062 23.98 -28.69 30.56
C ALA A 1062 23.47 -30.14 30.38
N THR A 1063 24.02 -31.09 31.12
CA THR A 1063 23.57 -32.50 31.13
C THR A 1063 22.47 -32.74 32.19
N GLU A 1064 22.00 -33.98 32.32
CA GLU A 1064 21.00 -34.37 33.31
C GLU A 1064 21.35 -33.98 34.78
N LEU A 1065 20.30 -33.75 35.56
CA LEU A 1065 20.36 -33.32 36.97
C LEU A 1065 21.12 -34.28 37.90
N GLN A 1066 21.25 -35.56 37.54
CA GLN A 1066 21.92 -36.56 38.36
C GLN A 1066 23.44 -36.42 38.34
N LYS A 1067 24.01 -35.83 37.28
CA LYS A 1067 25.43 -35.52 37.13
C LYS A 1067 25.60 -34.30 36.22
N ILE A 1068 25.43 -33.11 36.79
CA ILE A 1068 25.43 -31.83 36.05
C ILE A 1068 26.86 -31.49 35.61
N GLU A 1069 27.13 -31.67 34.33
CA GLU A 1069 28.22 -31.04 33.60
C GLU A 1069 27.67 -29.85 32.82
N TYR A 1070 28.47 -28.79 32.69
CA TYR A 1070 28.06 -27.63 31.89
C TYR A 1070 29.23 -27.08 31.07
N ALA A 1071 28.90 -26.45 29.95
CA ALA A 1071 29.84 -25.75 29.09
C ALA A 1071 29.20 -24.46 28.57
N GLY A 1072 30.02 -23.43 28.37
CA GLY A 1072 29.58 -22.13 27.86
C GLY A 1072 30.32 -21.77 26.59
N GLN A 1073 29.62 -21.15 25.65
CA GLN A 1073 30.12 -20.74 24.34
C GLN A 1073 29.65 -19.31 24.07
N LEU A 1074 30.56 -18.45 23.64
CA LEU A 1074 30.27 -17.08 23.22
C LEU A 1074 30.96 -16.83 21.89
N TYR A 1075 30.23 -16.28 20.93
CA TYR A 1075 30.82 -15.75 19.72
C TYR A 1075 30.10 -14.49 19.26
N ALA A 1076 30.82 -13.68 18.50
CA ALA A 1076 30.29 -12.48 17.87
C ALA A 1076 30.74 -12.42 16.41
N GLU A 1077 29.93 -11.80 15.58
CA GLU A 1077 30.30 -11.42 14.21
C GLU A 1077 29.89 -9.99 13.90
N TRP A 1078 30.70 -9.33 13.07
CA TRP A 1078 30.43 -8.02 12.50
C TRP A 1078 30.57 -8.13 10.99
N GLY A 1079 29.58 -7.63 10.24
CA GLY A 1079 29.57 -7.54 8.79
C GLY A 1079 29.44 -6.10 8.32
N HIS A 1080 30.15 -5.75 7.25
CA HIS A 1080 30.09 -4.43 6.61
C HIS A 1080 29.90 -4.59 5.10
N PHE A 1081 28.92 -3.87 4.55
CA PHE A 1081 28.59 -3.84 3.13
C PHE A 1081 28.89 -2.45 2.56
N THR A 1082 29.54 -2.41 1.39
CA THR A 1082 29.73 -1.17 0.64
C THR A 1082 29.85 -1.46 -0.85
N THR A 1083 29.47 -0.50 -1.70
CA THR A 1083 29.69 -0.55 -3.14
C THR A 1083 31.04 0.09 -3.49
N PHE A 1084 31.75 -0.40 -4.52
CA PHE A 1084 33.09 0.15 -4.84
C PHE A 1084 33.45 0.26 -6.34
N LEU A 1085 33.24 -0.75 -7.19
CA LEU A 1085 33.68 -0.68 -8.61
C LEU A 1085 32.59 -0.16 -9.56
N SER A 1086 31.35 -0.59 -9.37
CA SER A 1086 30.23 -0.31 -10.25
C SER A 1086 28.92 -0.42 -9.50
N ASP A 1087 27.84 0.04 -10.12
CA ASP A 1087 26.47 -0.16 -9.64
C ASP A 1087 26.23 -1.63 -9.31
N HIS A 1088 25.70 -1.89 -8.10
CA HIS A 1088 25.44 -3.23 -7.56
C HIS A 1088 26.64 -4.15 -7.38
N ASN A 1089 27.87 -3.66 -7.52
CA ASN A 1089 29.05 -4.42 -7.11
C ASN A 1089 29.33 -4.18 -5.63
N VAL A 1090 29.18 -5.21 -4.83
CA VAL A 1090 29.18 -5.11 -3.36
C VAL A 1090 30.41 -5.81 -2.80
N PHE A 1091 31.23 -5.04 -2.09
CA PHE A 1091 32.25 -5.57 -1.21
C PHE A 1091 31.64 -5.85 0.17
N HIS A 1092 31.86 -7.06 0.66
CA HIS A 1092 31.36 -7.51 1.96
C HIS A 1092 32.51 -8.03 2.80
N LEU A 1093 32.71 -7.40 3.95
CA LEU A 1093 33.73 -7.73 4.94
C LEU A 1093 33.03 -8.32 6.17
N ARG A 1094 33.43 -9.51 6.62
CA ARG A 1094 32.98 -10.04 7.92
C ARG A 1094 34.16 -10.40 8.81
N LEU A 1095 34.02 -10.07 10.09
CA LEU A 1095 34.93 -10.48 11.16
C LEU A 1095 34.11 -11.25 12.20
N ALA A 1096 34.55 -12.44 12.56
CA ALA A 1096 33.92 -13.25 13.59
C ALA A 1096 34.97 -13.77 14.57
N GLY A 1097 34.58 -13.90 15.84
CA GLY A 1097 35.44 -14.46 16.86
C GLY A 1097 34.61 -15.14 17.94
N GLY A 1098 35.16 -16.20 18.51
CA GLY A 1098 34.45 -16.96 19.53
C GLY A 1098 35.38 -17.73 20.46
N TYR A 1099 34.86 -18.02 21.64
CA TYR A 1099 35.52 -18.78 22.68
C TYR A 1099 34.52 -19.71 23.35
N HIS A 1100 34.94 -20.93 23.65
CA HIS A 1100 34.19 -21.84 24.51
C HIS A 1100 35.01 -22.24 25.73
N LYS A 1101 34.34 -22.42 26.87
CA LYS A 1101 34.95 -22.94 28.09
C LYS A 1101 35.14 -24.45 27.95
N LYS A 1102 36.39 -24.90 27.89
CA LYS A 1102 36.73 -26.31 27.74
C LYS A 1102 36.03 -27.20 28.78
N ASN A 1103 35.29 -28.21 28.30
CA ASN A 1103 34.78 -29.32 29.09
C ASN A 1103 34.81 -30.59 28.21
N ASP A 1104 35.73 -31.51 28.51
CA ASP A 1104 35.92 -32.73 27.71
C ASP A 1104 34.76 -33.73 27.85
N GLN A 1105 33.87 -33.55 28.82
CA GLN A 1105 32.62 -34.33 28.95
C GLN A 1105 31.49 -33.79 28.06
N MET A 1106 31.67 -32.62 27.42
CA MET A 1106 30.65 -31.93 26.64
C MET A 1106 31.14 -31.63 25.22
N LEU A 1107 31.36 -32.69 24.43
CA LEU A 1107 31.87 -32.55 23.07
C LEU A 1107 30.94 -31.71 22.18
N GLN A 1108 29.63 -31.79 22.41
CA GLN A 1108 28.60 -31.03 21.70
C GLN A 1108 28.70 -29.51 21.89
N ALA A 1109 29.47 -29.01 22.87
CA ALA A 1109 29.65 -27.59 23.12
C ALA A 1109 30.82 -26.95 22.34
N ARG A 1110 31.61 -27.74 21.60
CA ARG A 1110 32.74 -27.23 20.81
C ARG A 1110 32.26 -26.52 19.53
N PHE A 1111 33.11 -25.65 18.99
CA PHE A 1111 32.89 -25.12 17.64
C PHE A 1111 33.29 -26.16 16.60
N PHE A 1112 32.48 -26.36 15.56
CA PHE A 1112 32.78 -27.29 14.47
C PHE A 1112 32.73 -26.57 13.12
N PHE A 1113 33.91 -26.33 12.54
CA PHE A 1113 34.05 -25.76 11.21
C PHE A 1113 34.01 -26.84 10.14
N GLY A 1114 33.56 -26.47 8.95
CA GLY A 1114 33.59 -27.35 7.79
C GLY A 1114 33.16 -26.65 6.52
N GLY A 1115 33.17 -27.40 5.41
CA GLY A 1115 32.90 -26.87 4.08
C GLY A 1115 31.52 -26.22 3.86
N PHE A 1116 31.19 -25.91 2.61
CA PHE A 1116 29.97 -25.17 2.20
C PHE A 1116 28.70 -25.59 2.95
N GLY A 1117 28.51 -26.88 3.20
CA GLY A 1117 27.33 -27.37 3.91
C GLY A 1117 26.03 -27.31 3.10
N ASN A 1118 26.10 -26.92 1.83
CA ASN A 1118 25.04 -27.11 0.85
C ASN A 1118 24.83 -28.61 0.57
N ARG A 1119 23.60 -28.97 0.21
CA ARG A 1119 23.19 -30.31 -0.24
C ARG A 1119 22.63 -30.24 -1.66
N ALA A 1120 22.50 -31.40 -2.33
CA ALA A 1120 21.97 -31.46 -3.69
C ALA A 1120 20.56 -30.86 -3.81
N LEU A 1121 19.69 -31.11 -2.83
CA LEU A 1121 18.40 -30.44 -2.66
C LEU A 1121 18.27 -29.86 -1.25
N GLU A 1122 17.87 -28.60 -1.09
CA GLU A 1122 17.70 -27.99 0.25
C GLU A 1122 16.83 -26.73 0.27
N ASN A 1123 16.50 -26.28 1.49
CA ASN A 1123 15.73 -25.06 1.80
C ASN A 1123 16.45 -24.09 2.75
N VAL A 1124 17.78 -24.06 2.76
CA VAL A 1124 18.55 -23.10 3.57
C VAL A 1124 19.13 -22.00 2.69
N ASP A 1125 19.75 -20.97 3.26
CA ASP A 1125 20.30 -19.84 2.48
C ASP A 1125 21.28 -20.26 1.39
N VAL A 1126 21.28 -19.55 0.27
CA VAL A 1126 22.13 -19.84 -0.90
C VAL A 1126 23.62 -19.73 -0.59
N LYS A 1127 24.05 -18.62 -0.02
CA LYS A 1127 25.47 -18.32 0.27
C LYS A 1127 25.90 -18.84 1.64
N GLN A 1128 25.89 -20.17 1.84
CA GLN A 1128 26.23 -20.77 3.14
C GLN A 1128 27.65 -20.42 3.62
N TYR A 1129 28.61 -20.17 2.72
CA TYR A 1129 29.98 -19.79 3.09
C TYR A 1129 30.06 -18.55 3.99
N ARG A 1130 29.04 -17.69 3.98
CA ARG A 1130 28.95 -16.52 4.86
C ARG A 1130 28.81 -16.90 6.34
N LYS A 1131 28.23 -18.05 6.68
CA LYS A 1131 27.98 -18.45 8.08
C LYS A 1131 29.27 -18.59 8.87
N VAL A 1132 29.23 -18.24 10.17
CA VAL A 1132 30.37 -18.25 11.08
C VAL A 1132 31.20 -19.54 10.98
N PHE A 1133 30.54 -20.70 11.11
CA PHE A 1133 31.21 -22.01 11.17
C PHE A 1133 31.40 -22.70 9.80
N ARG A 1134 31.27 -21.96 8.70
CA ARG A 1134 31.55 -22.48 7.35
C ARG A 1134 32.94 -22.01 6.91
N PHE A 1135 33.75 -22.92 6.41
CA PHE A 1135 35.08 -22.67 5.86
C PHE A 1135 35.27 -23.60 4.66
N PRO A 1136 34.77 -23.22 3.47
CA PRO A 1136 34.83 -24.02 2.26
C PRO A 1136 36.23 -24.51 1.90
N GLY A 1137 36.31 -25.77 1.48
CA GLY A 1137 37.54 -26.47 1.13
C GLY A 1137 37.95 -27.54 2.15
N ILE A 1138 37.44 -27.52 3.38
CA ILE A 1138 37.64 -28.60 4.37
C ILE A 1138 36.38 -29.48 4.53
N PRO A 1139 36.49 -30.76 4.92
CA PRO A 1139 35.32 -31.60 5.13
C PRO A 1139 34.36 -31.03 6.18
N ILE A 1140 33.06 -31.30 6.02
CA ILE A 1140 32.02 -30.77 6.90
C ILE A 1140 32.22 -31.22 8.37
N TYR A 1141 32.19 -30.28 9.32
CA TYR A 1141 32.39 -30.50 10.77
C TYR A 1141 33.72 -31.21 11.14
N SER A 1142 34.75 -31.10 10.30
CA SER A 1142 36.04 -31.79 10.52
C SER A 1142 36.99 -31.06 11.45
N LEU A 1143 36.85 -29.74 11.57
CA LEU A 1143 37.75 -28.92 12.37
C LEU A 1143 37.04 -28.46 13.64
N ASP A 1144 37.34 -29.13 14.75
CA ASP A 1144 36.87 -28.74 16.08
C ASP A 1144 37.79 -27.67 16.70
N SER A 1145 37.22 -26.79 17.51
CA SER A 1145 37.96 -25.67 18.10
C SER A 1145 37.45 -25.19 19.46
N GLU A 1146 38.41 -24.80 20.31
CA GLU A 1146 38.22 -24.09 21.58
C GLU A 1146 37.98 -22.58 21.43
N GLY A 1147 38.51 -22.00 20.37
CA GLY A 1147 38.33 -20.59 20.08
C GLY A 1147 38.91 -20.25 18.72
N PHE A 1148 38.35 -19.22 18.10
CA PHE A 1148 38.69 -18.87 16.73
C PHE A 1148 38.61 -17.36 16.50
N VAL A 1149 39.31 -16.93 15.46
CA VAL A 1149 39.10 -15.64 14.79
C VAL A 1149 39.00 -15.94 13.30
N LYS A 1150 37.98 -15.41 12.65
CA LYS A 1150 37.68 -15.61 11.24
C LYS A 1150 37.46 -14.28 10.55
N LEU A 1151 38.07 -14.10 9.39
CA LEU A 1151 37.88 -12.97 8.48
C LEU A 1151 37.30 -13.50 7.16
N LEU A 1152 36.32 -12.81 6.59
CA LEU A 1152 35.78 -13.08 5.26
C LEU A 1152 35.85 -11.79 4.43
N LEU A 1153 36.36 -11.91 3.22
CA LEU A 1153 36.29 -10.91 2.17
C LEU A 1153 35.47 -11.50 1.03
N GLU A 1154 34.40 -10.82 0.62
CA GLU A 1154 33.56 -11.21 -0.51
C GLU A 1154 33.41 -10.04 -1.48
N ASP A 1155 33.57 -10.33 -2.76
CA ASP A 1155 33.16 -9.48 -3.87
C ASP A 1155 31.94 -10.11 -4.55
N ASN A 1156 30.80 -9.44 -4.44
CA ASN A 1156 29.56 -9.84 -5.09
C ASN A 1156 29.36 -8.99 -6.35
N PHE A 1157 29.33 -9.66 -7.50
CA PHE A 1157 29.20 -9.01 -8.79
C PHE A 1157 27.75 -8.55 -9.02
N PRO A 1158 27.54 -7.51 -9.85
CA PRO A 1158 26.21 -7.06 -10.23
C PRO A 1158 25.37 -8.19 -10.82
N PRO A 1159 24.06 -8.27 -10.52
CA PRO A 1159 23.19 -9.33 -11.03
C PRO A 1159 23.05 -9.23 -12.56
N ILE A 1160 23.20 -10.36 -13.25
CA ILE A 1160 22.96 -10.44 -14.70
C ILE A 1160 21.50 -10.85 -14.93
N ARG A 1161 20.65 -9.91 -15.36
CA ARG A 1161 19.21 -10.15 -15.59
C ARG A 1161 18.89 -10.52 -17.04
N PHE A 1162 17.94 -11.45 -17.23
CA PHE A 1162 17.50 -11.93 -18.53
C PHE A 1162 16.04 -11.55 -18.80
N GLY A 1163 15.74 -11.12 -20.04
CA GLY A 1163 14.37 -10.78 -20.46
C GLY A 1163 13.66 -11.86 -21.28
N ASN A 1164 14.42 -12.78 -21.90
CA ASN A 1164 13.92 -13.68 -22.95
C ASN A 1164 14.30 -15.16 -22.73
N ALA A 1165 14.80 -15.52 -21.54
CA ALA A 1165 15.26 -16.87 -21.23
C ALA A 1165 14.15 -17.67 -20.53
N SER A 1166 13.18 -18.15 -21.31
CA SER A 1166 12.00 -18.88 -20.80
C SER A 1166 11.68 -20.15 -21.59
N ILE A 1167 11.09 -21.13 -20.89
CA ILE A 1167 10.48 -22.34 -21.47
C ILE A 1167 9.13 -22.52 -20.78
N GLY A 1168 8.03 -22.32 -21.50
CA GLY A 1168 6.69 -22.34 -20.92
C GLY A 1168 6.54 -21.31 -19.80
N GLN A 1169 6.09 -21.76 -18.62
CA GLN A 1169 5.90 -20.92 -17.42
C GLN A 1169 7.12 -20.90 -16.49
N HIS A 1170 8.31 -21.22 -17.01
CA HIS A 1170 9.56 -21.23 -16.26
C HIS A 1170 10.58 -20.32 -16.96
N PHE A 1171 11.16 -19.37 -16.23
CA PHE A 1171 12.13 -18.44 -16.80
C PHE A 1171 13.28 -18.14 -15.86
N LEU A 1172 14.48 -18.00 -16.43
CA LEU A 1172 15.67 -17.55 -15.74
C LEU A 1172 15.55 -16.03 -15.51
N ASN A 1173 15.41 -15.62 -14.25
CA ASN A 1173 15.28 -14.20 -13.89
C ASN A 1173 16.66 -13.52 -13.93
N HIS A 1174 17.59 -14.01 -13.11
CA HIS A 1174 18.94 -13.47 -13.04
C HIS A 1174 19.97 -14.50 -12.58
N ILE A 1175 21.23 -14.14 -12.77
CA ILE A 1175 22.40 -14.84 -12.26
C ILE A 1175 23.13 -13.93 -11.28
N ASP A 1176 23.40 -14.46 -10.08
CA ASP A 1176 24.32 -13.85 -9.11
C ASP A 1176 25.65 -14.61 -9.11
N PHE A 1177 26.75 -13.87 -9.07
CA PHE A 1177 28.10 -14.43 -8.98
C PHE A 1177 28.88 -13.75 -7.86
N SER A 1178 29.62 -14.55 -7.08
CA SER A 1178 30.43 -14.04 -5.98
C SER A 1178 31.77 -14.75 -5.92
N VAL A 1179 32.82 -14.00 -5.60
CA VAL A 1179 34.14 -14.52 -5.27
C VAL A 1179 34.45 -14.13 -3.84
N TYR A 1180 35.07 -15.02 -3.07
CA TYR A 1180 35.39 -14.76 -1.68
C TYR A 1180 36.72 -15.40 -1.28
N SER A 1181 37.27 -14.92 -0.17
CA SER A 1181 38.39 -15.50 0.52
C SER A 1181 38.20 -15.34 2.03
N GLN A 1182 38.53 -16.38 2.78
CA GLN A 1182 38.42 -16.40 4.23
C GLN A 1182 39.77 -16.73 4.85
N ALA A 1183 40.05 -16.12 6.01
CA ALA A 1183 41.16 -16.48 6.86
C ALA A 1183 40.63 -16.93 8.22
N LEU A 1184 41.13 -18.05 8.74
CA LEU A 1184 40.71 -18.61 10.03
C LEU A 1184 41.95 -18.93 10.86
N TYR A 1185 41.99 -18.36 12.07
CA TYR A 1185 42.93 -18.75 13.12
C TYR A 1185 42.20 -19.51 14.20
N THR A 1186 42.69 -20.70 14.54
CA THR A 1186 42.01 -21.64 15.44
C THR A 1186 43.00 -22.67 15.95
N LYS A 1187 42.92 -23.09 17.22
CA LYS A 1187 43.80 -24.15 17.73
C LYS A 1187 43.22 -25.52 17.37
N SER A 1188 43.70 -26.11 16.27
CA SER A 1188 43.28 -27.43 15.81
C SER A 1188 44.47 -28.32 15.44
N GLN A 1189 44.29 -29.64 15.53
CA GLN A 1189 45.31 -30.62 15.16
C GLN A 1189 45.63 -30.59 13.66
N LEU A 1190 44.63 -30.23 12.83
CA LEU A 1190 44.73 -30.15 11.37
C LEU A 1190 45.50 -28.92 10.86
N GLY A 1191 45.73 -27.92 11.71
CA GLY A 1191 46.43 -26.69 11.36
C GLY A 1191 45.88 -25.49 12.13
N GLU A 1192 46.73 -24.51 12.42
CA GLU A 1192 46.32 -23.34 13.20
C GLU A 1192 45.86 -22.16 12.37
N LYS A 1193 46.44 -22.00 11.17
CA LYS A 1193 46.15 -20.91 10.24
C LYS A 1193 45.63 -21.51 8.95
N TRP A 1194 44.48 -21.01 8.53
CA TRP A 1194 43.75 -21.47 7.38
C TRP A 1194 43.41 -20.28 6.48
N ILE A 1195 43.53 -20.49 5.17
CA ILE A 1195 43.06 -19.54 4.15
C ILE A 1195 42.25 -20.33 3.12
N ASP A 1196 41.12 -19.79 2.68
CA ASP A 1196 40.41 -20.30 1.51
C ASP A 1196 40.29 -19.24 0.41
N VAL A 1197 40.06 -19.71 -0.81
CA VAL A 1197 39.58 -18.90 -1.93
C VAL A 1197 38.49 -19.71 -2.63
N GLY A 1198 37.34 -19.08 -2.86
CA GLY A 1198 36.22 -19.73 -3.50
C GLY A 1198 35.37 -18.79 -4.35
N ALA A 1199 34.50 -19.41 -5.14
CA ALA A 1199 33.52 -18.72 -5.97
C ALA A 1199 32.19 -19.47 -5.93
N GLN A 1200 31.09 -18.73 -6.10
CA GLN A 1200 29.74 -19.28 -6.17
C GLN A 1200 28.91 -18.58 -7.25
N LEU A 1201 28.17 -19.39 -8.00
CA LEU A 1201 27.23 -18.98 -9.04
C LEU A 1201 25.82 -19.42 -8.66
N ASN A 1202 24.84 -18.52 -8.75
CA ASN A 1202 23.44 -18.81 -8.46
C ASN A 1202 22.58 -18.42 -9.65
N LEU A 1203 21.81 -19.36 -10.19
CA LEU A 1203 20.82 -19.16 -11.24
C LEU A 1203 19.44 -19.14 -10.60
N ILE A 1204 18.76 -17.99 -10.65
CA ILE A 1204 17.45 -17.79 -10.04
C ILE A 1204 16.38 -17.98 -11.10
N PHE A 1205 15.50 -18.96 -10.89
CA PHE A 1205 14.38 -19.25 -11.79
C PHE A 1205 13.07 -18.81 -11.15
N LYS A 1206 12.18 -18.23 -11.95
CA LYS A 1206 10.77 -18.06 -11.61
C LYS A 1206 9.95 -19.15 -12.28
N HIS A 1207 9.01 -19.74 -11.55
CA HIS A 1207 8.07 -20.75 -12.01
C HIS A 1207 6.65 -20.27 -11.75
N TRP A 1208 5.79 -20.39 -12.77
CA TRP A 1208 4.40 -19.93 -12.70
C TRP A 1208 4.27 -18.49 -12.17
N PHE A 1209 5.24 -17.64 -12.54
CA PHE A 1209 5.39 -16.22 -12.18
C PHE A 1209 5.64 -15.91 -10.69
N ASN A 1210 5.11 -16.71 -9.77
CA ASN A 1210 5.06 -16.42 -8.34
C ASN A 1210 5.89 -17.36 -7.46
N LEU A 1211 6.45 -18.44 -8.00
CA LEU A 1211 7.37 -19.33 -7.28
C LEU A 1211 8.79 -19.09 -7.74
N GLU A 1212 9.76 -19.14 -6.83
CA GLU A 1212 11.17 -18.95 -7.15
C GLU A 1212 11.97 -20.17 -6.70
N SER A 1213 12.89 -20.64 -7.55
CA SER A 1213 13.88 -21.66 -7.22
C SER A 1213 15.29 -21.14 -7.50
N THR A 1214 16.30 -21.79 -6.93
CA THR A 1214 17.69 -21.40 -7.15
C THR A 1214 18.57 -22.62 -7.40
N LEU A 1215 19.24 -22.65 -8.56
CA LEU A 1215 20.34 -23.59 -8.83
C LEU A 1215 21.66 -22.90 -8.48
N SER A 1216 22.37 -23.43 -7.49
CA SER A 1216 23.63 -22.88 -6.99
C SER A 1216 24.76 -23.86 -7.24
N ALA A 1217 25.91 -23.35 -7.68
CA ALA A 1217 27.15 -24.12 -7.79
C ALA A 1217 28.29 -23.32 -7.17
N GLY A 1218 29.15 -23.98 -6.40
CA GLY A 1218 30.30 -23.34 -5.77
C GLY A 1218 31.51 -24.24 -5.75
N ILE A 1219 32.69 -23.62 -5.72
CA ILE A 1219 33.98 -24.28 -5.63
C ILE A 1219 34.88 -23.48 -4.69
N ALA A 1220 35.67 -24.16 -3.88
CA ALA A 1220 36.63 -23.54 -2.99
C ALA A 1220 37.86 -24.42 -2.82
N ASN A 1221 39.00 -23.79 -2.57
CA ASN A 1221 40.22 -24.45 -2.16
C ASN A 1221 40.72 -23.81 -0.87
N ALA A 1222 41.11 -24.65 0.09
CA ALA A 1222 41.60 -24.28 1.41
C ALA A 1222 43.04 -24.76 1.59
N TRP A 1223 43.81 -23.96 2.31
CA TRP A 1223 45.22 -24.22 2.63
C TRP A 1223 45.46 -23.98 4.11
N SER A 1224 46.27 -24.86 4.70
CA SER A 1224 46.84 -24.71 6.04
C SER A 1224 48.35 -24.94 6.01
N GLU A 1225 49.00 -24.77 7.16
CA GLU A 1225 50.43 -25.11 7.29
C GLU A 1225 50.71 -26.62 7.18
N LYS A 1226 49.67 -27.49 7.21
CA LYS A 1226 49.82 -28.95 7.19
C LYS A 1226 49.15 -29.63 6.00
N GLU A 1227 48.11 -29.03 5.43
CA GLU A 1227 47.32 -29.66 4.37
C GLU A 1227 46.72 -28.65 3.38
N SER A 1228 46.30 -29.15 2.22
CA SER A 1228 45.51 -28.43 1.23
C SER A 1228 44.39 -29.31 0.74
N SER A 1229 43.19 -28.75 0.63
CA SER A 1229 41.99 -29.49 0.27
C SER A 1229 41.03 -28.58 -0.48
N TRP A 1230 40.33 -29.15 -1.45
CA TRP A 1230 39.36 -28.43 -2.26
C TRP A 1230 38.01 -29.14 -2.20
N GLU A 1231 36.95 -28.37 -2.42
CA GLU A 1231 35.60 -28.92 -2.51
C GLU A 1231 34.77 -28.15 -3.54
N TRP A 1232 33.66 -28.76 -3.93
CA TRP A 1232 32.66 -28.14 -4.78
C TRP A 1232 31.27 -28.66 -4.42
N PHE A 1233 30.24 -27.95 -4.84
CA PHE A 1233 28.86 -28.42 -4.75
C PHE A 1233 28.03 -27.95 -5.93
N VAL A 1234 26.94 -28.68 -6.18
CA VAL A 1234 25.77 -28.22 -6.94
C VAL A 1234 24.56 -28.48 -6.07
N SER A 1235 23.72 -27.46 -5.91
CA SER A 1235 22.56 -27.45 -5.01
C SER A 1235 21.37 -26.82 -5.70
N TYR A 1236 20.21 -27.44 -5.62
CA TYR A 1236 18.96 -26.90 -6.14
C TYR A 1236 17.97 -26.66 -4.99
N LYS A 1237 17.51 -25.41 -4.88
CA LYS A 1237 16.57 -24.97 -3.85
C LYS A 1237 15.22 -24.82 -4.51
N LEU A 1238 14.28 -25.70 -4.13
CA LEU A 1238 13.01 -25.86 -4.83
C LEU A 1238 12.10 -24.65 -4.67
N LEU A 1239 12.18 -23.97 -3.52
CA LEU A 1239 11.40 -22.79 -3.18
C LEU A 1239 12.31 -21.80 -2.45
N LYS A 1240 12.20 -20.51 -2.77
CA LYS A 1240 12.85 -19.42 -2.05
C LYS A 1240 12.23 -19.25 -0.65
N ASN A 1241 13.10 -18.86 0.29
CA ASN A 1241 12.78 -18.45 1.66
C ASN A 1241 11.85 -17.24 1.75
#